data_AF-A0A9P8ABK3-F1
#
_entry.id   AF-A0A9P8ABK3-F1
#
_cell.length_a   1.000
_cell.length_b   1.000
_cell.length_c   1.000
_cell.angle_alpha   90.00
_cell.angle_beta   90.00
_cell.angle_gamma   90.00
#
_symmetry.space_group_name_H-M   'P 1'
#
loop_
_entity.id
_entity.type
_entity.pdbx_description
1 polymer ?
#
loop_
_entity_poly.entity_id
_entity_poly.type
_entity_poly.pdbx_seq_one_letter_code
_entity_poly.pdbx_strand_id
1 'polypeptide(L)'
;MVATTLSKAEMSHMVRECVPDADDAIIDYIVGYLDENSALGDDEDAIAEFVRPLLEDAGGEQDAIDRLCNRFQTLFDSQAKERHTSQSVGSDGLAKLLEKPVHMLSQDSVSATGKIGARAVDLEALSGRKILSQVDTKKLEKAEAKIAAKMLKRTARVEYAASKLLDKKEDVDYSAINPILDYTSTKGKLKDVKLENFDISFAGKRILTNANLTLAFGRRYGLVGRNGIGKSTLLRTLSRRELNVPTHISILHVEQEMVGNDVEALQAVLSADQWREHLLAEEKRLNALTMDMEKGLQEGDTRTKEQFEEEREKAMADLKDVYAKLEAIESDKAESRAASILSGLGFTPDKHRNPTRSFSGGWRMRLALARALFNKPDLLLLDEPTNMLDIPAVIWLENYLKTWPNTLLVVSHDREFLDEVATDILYQHSEQLDYYKGNFTQFHTTKGERHKAQLREYENQVQYRAHLQAFIDRWRYNANRAAQAQMKIKILEKLPELEPPEVENSIFFKFPDPEKLGPPILQMTDCTFGYTPEKNILEHIYLDMQMDSRIAVVGPNGAGKTTMLKLLTGKLEPQKGMVHRHGRLRFALFSQHHVDQLDVNVTSVEFMAKNWPGKSDEEYRRQLGSFGITGMVGLQQIATLSGGQKSRVAFACLGLQNPHFLILDEPTNHLDMDSIDALTSALKQFQGGVVIVSHDERFIKSVCTELWVCEGGSLKKFQGEGIKEYKEYVLEKGM
;
A
#
# COMPACT_ATOMS: atom_id res chain seq x y z
N MET A 1 31.47 -36.44 -35.61
CA MET A 1 32.81 -36.85 -35.13
C MET A 1 32.74 -36.89 -33.62
N VAL A 2 33.25 -37.93 -32.99
CA VAL A 2 33.18 -38.13 -31.53
C VAL A 2 33.95 -37.00 -30.86
N ALA A 3 33.31 -36.26 -29.96
CA ALA A 3 33.95 -35.21 -29.17
C ALA A 3 35.02 -35.84 -28.28
N THR A 4 36.28 -35.67 -28.62
CA THR A 4 37.40 -35.97 -27.71
C THR A 4 37.53 -34.82 -26.72
N THR A 5 36.72 -34.87 -25.65
CA THR A 5 37.02 -34.18 -24.40
C THR A 5 38.38 -34.69 -23.91
N LEU A 6 39.33 -33.79 -23.64
CA LEU A 6 40.61 -34.18 -23.04
C LEU A 6 40.33 -34.97 -21.77
N SER A 7 40.87 -36.18 -21.68
CA SER A 7 40.70 -36.99 -20.47
C SER A 7 41.50 -36.36 -19.32
N LYS A 8 41.00 -36.51 -18.09
CA LYS A 8 41.71 -36.10 -16.87
C LYS A 8 43.16 -36.60 -16.83
N ALA A 9 43.41 -37.78 -17.41
CA ALA A 9 44.73 -38.40 -17.49
C ALA A 9 45.68 -37.67 -18.46
N GLU A 10 45.18 -37.14 -19.59
CA GLU A 10 46.00 -36.38 -20.54
C GLU A 10 46.38 -35.01 -19.97
N MET A 11 45.44 -34.34 -19.29
CA MET A 11 45.73 -33.06 -18.61
C MET A 11 46.75 -33.23 -17.49
N SER A 12 46.63 -34.29 -16.68
CA SER A 12 47.61 -34.63 -15.64
C SER A 12 49.00 -34.90 -16.23
N HIS A 13 49.10 -35.62 -17.35
CA HIS A 13 50.37 -35.87 -18.03
C HIS A 13 51.03 -34.57 -18.53
N MET A 14 50.25 -33.66 -19.10
CA MET A 14 50.76 -32.38 -19.60
C MET A 14 51.24 -31.46 -18.48
N VAL A 15 50.56 -31.47 -17.32
CA VAL A 15 51.01 -30.72 -16.13
C VAL A 15 52.30 -31.32 -15.56
N ARG A 16 52.41 -32.65 -15.51
CA ARG A 16 53.60 -33.35 -15.00
C ARG A 16 54.83 -33.19 -15.91
N GLU A 17 54.64 -33.02 -17.22
CA GLU A 17 55.75 -32.66 -18.14
C GLU A 17 56.31 -31.26 -17.86
N CYS A 18 55.48 -30.33 -17.37
CA CYS A 18 55.89 -28.97 -17.05
C CYS A 18 56.53 -28.85 -15.66
N VAL A 19 56.05 -29.65 -14.70
CA VAL A 19 56.57 -29.65 -13.32
C VAL A 19 56.78 -31.09 -12.85
N PRO A 20 57.96 -31.70 -13.11
CA PRO A 20 58.22 -33.10 -12.82
C PRO A 20 58.24 -33.45 -11.33
N ASP A 21 58.58 -32.46 -10.49
CA ASP A 21 58.78 -32.61 -9.05
C ASP A 21 57.55 -32.19 -8.21
N ALA A 22 56.42 -31.85 -8.85
CA ALA A 22 55.20 -31.42 -8.16
C ALA A 22 54.50 -32.58 -7.44
N ASP A 23 53.92 -32.29 -6.26
CA ASP A 23 53.12 -33.24 -5.49
C ASP A 23 51.82 -33.61 -6.23
N ASP A 24 51.42 -34.88 -6.17
CA ASP A 24 50.26 -35.42 -6.87
C ASP A 24 48.96 -34.74 -6.46
N ALA A 25 48.88 -34.25 -5.22
CA ALA A 25 47.75 -33.48 -4.72
C ALA A 25 47.58 -32.12 -5.44
N ILE A 26 48.68 -31.48 -5.84
CA ILE A 26 48.66 -30.19 -6.55
C ILE A 26 48.24 -30.41 -7.99
N ILE A 27 48.77 -31.46 -8.63
CA ILE A 27 48.40 -31.83 -10.01
C ILE A 27 46.91 -32.18 -10.08
N ASP A 28 46.40 -33.00 -9.15
CA ASP A 28 44.98 -33.36 -9.10
C ASP A 28 44.07 -32.16 -8.85
N TYR A 29 44.53 -31.18 -8.08
CA TYR A 29 43.80 -29.95 -7.80
C TYR A 29 43.73 -29.04 -9.03
N ILE A 30 44.85 -28.81 -9.73
CA ILE A 30 44.88 -28.04 -10.99
C ILE A 30 43.98 -28.69 -12.03
N VAL A 31 44.09 -30.01 -12.21
CA VAL A 31 43.30 -30.73 -13.21
C VAL A 31 41.83 -30.76 -12.84
N GLY A 32 41.48 -30.91 -11.55
CA GLY A 32 40.09 -30.81 -11.09
C GLY A 32 39.48 -29.44 -11.34
N TYR A 33 40.24 -28.37 -11.08
CA TYR A 33 39.81 -27.00 -11.31
C TYR A 33 39.62 -26.68 -12.81
N LEU A 34 40.50 -27.20 -13.67
CA LEU A 34 40.37 -27.04 -15.13
C LEU A 34 39.16 -27.81 -15.69
N ASP A 35 38.87 -29.00 -15.17
CA ASP A 35 37.71 -29.81 -15.60
C ASP A 35 36.38 -29.11 -15.24
N GLU A 36 36.28 -28.57 -14.02
CA GLU A 36 35.08 -27.85 -13.56
C GLU A 36 34.84 -26.54 -14.33
N ASN A 37 35.89 -25.76 -14.62
CA ASN A 37 35.75 -24.48 -15.32
C ASN A 37 35.59 -24.62 -16.84
N SER A 38 36.09 -25.70 -17.45
CA SER A 38 35.86 -26.00 -18.87
C SER A 38 34.37 -26.19 -19.23
N ALA A 39 33.51 -26.40 -18.23
CA ALA A 39 32.06 -26.44 -18.38
C ALA A 39 31.39 -25.05 -18.35
N LEU A 40 32.05 -24.05 -17.76
CA LEU A 40 31.50 -22.72 -17.47
C LEU A 40 31.89 -21.66 -18.50
N GLY A 41 32.91 -21.90 -19.32
CA GLY A 41 33.26 -21.06 -20.48
C GLY A 41 34.05 -19.77 -20.15
N ASP A 42 34.55 -19.64 -18.92
CA ASP A 42 35.49 -18.60 -18.48
C ASP A 42 36.92 -19.17 -18.41
N ASP A 43 37.40 -19.72 -19.53
CA ASP A 43 38.63 -20.54 -19.57
C ASP A 43 39.92 -19.69 -19.59
N GLU A 44 39.89 -18.45 -20.12
CA GLU A 44 41.08 -17.59 -20.22
C GLU A 44 41.52 -17.02 -18.87
N ASP A 45 40.56 -16.51 -18.07
CA ASP A 45 40.84 -15.90 -16.77
C ASP A 45 41.27 -16.96 -15.74
N ALA A 46 40.69 -18.16 -15.79
CA ALA A 46 41.03 -19.27 -14.91
C ALA A 46 42.47 -19.77 -15.09
N ILE A 47 42.98 -19.82 -16.33
CA ILE A 47 44.35 -20.28 -16.60
C ILE A 47 45.37 -19.22 -16.18
N ALA A 48 45.09 -17.93 -16.46
CA ALA A 48 46.02 -16.84 -16.20
C ALA A 48 46.10 -16.48 -14.70
N GLU A 49 44.97 -16.41 -14.00
CA GLU A 49 44.93 -15.99 -12.59
C GLU A 49 45.19 -17.13 -11.60
N PHE A 50 44.89 -18.38 -11.97
CA PHE A 50 44.91 -19.50 -11.01
C PHE A 50 45.92 -20.58 -11.35
N VAL A 51 45.95 -21.06 -12.60
CA VAL A 51 46.84 -22.18 -12.98
C VAL A 51 48.30 -21.73 -13.06
N ARG A 52 48.57 -20.56 -13.65
CA ARG A 52 49.94 -20.05 -13.82
C ARG A 52 50.67 -19.83 -12.48
N PRO A 53 50.08 -19.16 -11.46
CA PRO A 53 50.74 -19.00 -10.16
C PRO A 53 50.98 -20.33 -9.43
N LEU A 54 50.07 -21.31 -9.57
CA LEU A 54 50.24 -22.61 -8.93
C LEU A 54 51.38 -23.42 -9.57
N LEU A 55 51.59 -23.31 -10.88
CA LEU A 55 52.70 -23.94 -11.58
C LEU A 55 54.04 -23.26 -11.28
N GLU A 56 54.04 -21.94 -11.09
CA GLU A 56 55.21 -21.17 -10.65
C GLU A 56 55.62 -21.57 -9.21
N ASP A 57 54.67 -21.67 -8.29
CA ASP A 57 54.92 -22.07 -6.89
C ASP A 57 55.37 -23.53 -6.78
N ALA A 58 54.91 -24.39 -7.70
CA ALA A 58 55.37 -25.78 -7.82
C ALA A 58 56.77 -25.94 -8.44
N GLY A 59 57.40 -24.84 -8.88
CA GLY A 59 58.79 -24.85 -9.38
C GLY A 59 58.94 -25.08 -10.89
N GLY A 60 57.89 -24.84 -11.68
CA GLY A 60 57.95 -24.96 -13.14
C GLY A 60 58.83 -23.89 -13.80
N GLU A 61 59.50 -24.26 -14.91
CA GLU A 61 60.29 -23.32 -15.71
C GLU A 61 59.36 -22.37 -16.49
N GLN A 62 59.62 -21.05 -16.46
CA GLN A 62 58.72 -20.03 -17.06
C GLN A 62 58.40 -20.30 -18.54
N ASP A 63 59.39 -20.74 -19.33
CA ASP A 63 59.18 -21.08 -20.74
C ASP A 63 58.33 -22.35 -20.94
N ALA A 64 58.32 -23.27 -19.98
CA ALA A 64 57.48 -24.46 -20.01
C ALA A 64 56.03 -24.13 -19.59
N ILE A 65 55.88 -23.29 -18.56
CA ILE A 65 54.57 -22.82 -18.07
C ILE A 65 53.84 -22.04 -19.17
N ASP A 66 54.53 -21.10 -19.84
CA ASP A 66 53.91 -20.30 -20.89
C ASP A 66 53.50 -21.15 -22.11
N ARG A 67 54.29 -22.19 -22.45
CA ARG A 67 53.91 -23.14 -23.50
C ARG A 67 52.71 -23.98 -23.11
N LEU A 68 52.62 -24.40 -21.84
CA LEU A 68 51.50 -25.20 -21.33
C LEU A 68 50.21 -24.38 -21.26
N CYS A 69 50.26 -23.17 -20.70
CA CYS A 69 49.11 -22.26 -20.62
C CYS A 69 48.56 -21.91 -22.00
N ASN A 70 49.42 -21.56 -22.97
CA ASN A 70 48.99 -21.30 -24.35
C ASN A 70 48.37 -22.54 -25.00
N ARG A 71 48.90 -23.73 -24.71
CA ARG A 71 48.37 -24.99 -25.25
C ARG A 71 46.99 -25.30 -24.68
N PHE A 72 46.76 -25.08 -23.38
CA PHE A 72 45.43 -25.21 -22.78
C PHE A 72 44.45 -24.20 -23.38
N GLN A 73 44.85 -22.93 -23.51
CA GLN A 73 44.01 -21.88 -24.12
C GLN A 73 43.58 -22.24 -25.55
N THR A 74 44.53 -22.70 -26.38
CA THR A 74 44.23 -23.10 -27.77
C THR A 74 43.26 -24.30 -27.83
N LEU A 75 43.39 -25.24 -26.90
CA LEU A 75 42.53 -26.42 -26.83
C LEU A 75 41.12 -26.05 -26.36
N PHE A 76 40.97 -25.20 -25.34
CA PHE A 76 39.67 -24.73 -24.87
C PHE A 76 38.95 -23.84 -25.90
N ASP A 77 39.67 -22.95 -26.58
CA ASP A 77 39.12 -22.15 -27.69
C ASP A 77 38.56 -23.00 -28.84
N SER A 78 39.23 -24.12 -29.14
CA SER A 78 38.77 -25.06 -30.17
C SER A 78 37.47 -25.76 -29.77
N GLN A 79 37.31 -26.10 -28.48
CA GLN A 79 36.10 -26.71 -27.94
C GLN A 79 34.94 -25.70 -27.84
N ALA A 80 35.21 -24.45 -27.48
CA ALA A 80 34.21 -23.39 -27.42
C ALA A 80 33.58 -23.13 -28.81
N LYS A 81 34.40 -23.10 -29.87
CA LYS A 81 33.92 -22.91 -31.25
C LYS A 81 33.02 -24.05 -31.74
N GLU A 82 33.31 -25.30 -31.37
CA GLU A 82 32.48 -26.46 -31.74
C GLU A 82 31.12 -26.49 -30.99
N ARG A 83 31.08 -26.03 -29.73
CA ARG A 83 29.84 -25.89 -28.93
C ARG A 83 28.89 -24.84 -29.51
N HIS A 84 29.40 -23.75 -30.08
CA HIS A 84 28.58 -22.71 -30.70
C HIS A 84 27.93 -23.14 -32.02
N THR A 85 28.52 -24.07 -32.77
CA THR A 85 27.95 -24.58 -34.04
C THR A 85 26.84 -25.62 -33.85
N SER A 86 26.64 -26.16 -32.65
CA SER A 86 25.68 -27.24 -32.38
C SER A 86 24.39 -26.79 -31.65
N GLN A 87 24.29 -25.52 -31.24
CA GLN A 87 23.10 -24.92 -30.59
C GLN A 87 22.30 -24.00 -31.53
N SER A 88 21.89 -24.49 -32.70
CA SER A 88 20.99 -23.73 -33.59
C SER A 88 19.80 -24.53 -34.11
N VAL A 89 19.13 -25.32 -33.27
CA VAL A 89 17.72 -25.73 -33.47
C VAL A 89 17.08 -26.06 -32.10
N GLY A 90 16.08 -25.27 -31.67
CA GLY A 90 15.14 -25.65 -30.60
C GLY A 90 15.16 -24.78 -29.32
N SER A 91 14.08 -24.02 -29.14
CA SER A 91 13.51 -23.44 -27.90
C SER A 91 14.30 -23.60 -26.58
N ASP A 92 14.71 -22.49 -25.97
CA ASP A 92 14.01 -21.95 -24.78
C ASP A 92 14.67 -20.68 -24.25
N GLY A 93 13.87 -19.61 -24.17
CA GLY A 93 14.18 -18.43 -23.39
C GLY A 93 13.59 -18.62 -22.00
N LEU A 94 14.42 -19.01 -21.02
CA LEU A 94 14.17 -18.81 -19.58
C LEU A 94 15.33 -19.21 -18.65
N ALA A 95 16.52 -19.53 -19.15
CA ALA A 95 17.64 -20.03 -18.33
C ALA A 95 18.97 -19.25 -18.49
N LYS A 96 18.93 -17.92 -18.69
CA LYS A 96 20.16 -17.14 -18.93
C LYS A 96 20.39 -15.90 -18.03
N LEU A 97 19.66 -15.77 -16.91
CA LEU A 97 19.85 -14.64 -15.98
C LEU A 97 19.95 -15.03 -14.50
N LEU A 98 20.25 -16.29 -14.20
CA LEU A 98 20.62 -16.71 -12.85
C LEU A 98 21.94 -17.45 -12.96
N GLU A 99 23.04 -16.73 -12.73
CA GLU A 99 24.26 -17.16 -12.02
C GLU A 99 25.43 -16.23 -12.34
N LYS A 100 25.57 -15.17 -11.52
CA LYS A 100 26.85 -14.60 -11.13
C LYS A 100 26.79 -14.34 -9.63
N PRO A 101 27.61 -14.97 -8.78
CA PRO A 101 27.79 -14.50 -7.42
C PRO A 101 28.81 -13.35 -7.47
N VAL A 102 28.34 -12.11 -7.42
CA VAL A 102 29.20 -10.96 -7.10
C VAL A 102 28.89 -10.53 -5.67
N HIS A 103 29.87 -10.79 -4.80
CA HIS A 103 30.16 -10.15 -3.52
C HIS A 103 29.05 -9.27 -2.92
N MET A 104 28.31 -9.83 -1.95
CA MET A 104 27.59 -9.05 -0.95
C MET A 104 28.55 -8.60 0.15
N LEU A 105 28.84 -7.31 0.15
CA LEU A 105 29.19 -6.52 1.33
C LEU A 105 27.90 -5.84 1.82
N SER A 106 27.07 -6.59 2.57
CA SER A 106 26.10 -6.07 3.56
C SER A 106 25.21 -7.20 4.07
N GLN A 107 25.70 -7.99 5.01
CA GLN A 107 24.84 -8.68 5.97
C GLN A 107 25.42 -8.44 7.36
N ASP A 108 24.94 -7.37 7.99
CA ASP A 108 24.78 -7.36 9.44
C ASP A 108 23.41 -7.95 9.77
N SER A 109 23.36 -8.67 10.89
CA SER A 109 22.19 -9.26 11.58
C SER A 109 21.79 -10.70 11.21
N VAL A 110 22.59 -11.68 11.64
CA VAL A 110 22.09 -12.81 12.47
C VAL A 110 23.16 -13.21 13.50
N SER A 111 22.83 -12.97 14.77
CA SER A 111 23.18 -13.70 16.02
C SER A 111 24.60 -14.26 16.20
N ALA A 112 25.29 -13.69 17.18
CA ALA A 112 26.60 -14.09 17.65
C ALA A 112 26.57 -15.43 18.44
N THR A 113 27.06 -16.49 17.81
CA THR A 113 27.69 -17.62 18.52
C THR A 113 28.93 -18.04 17.74
N GLY A 114 29.95 -17.17 17.75
CA GLY A 114 31.21 -17.49 17.07
C GLY A 114 32.02 -16.27 16.68
N LYS A 115 32.50 -15.49 17.65
CA LYS A 115 33.68 -14.61 17.51
C LYS A 115 34.23 -14.25 18.88
N ILE A 116 34.76 -15.26 19.56
CA ILE A 116 35.86 -15.09 20.52
C ILE A 116 37.02 -15.89 19.94
N GLY A 117 38.11 -15.21 19.56
CA GLY A 117 39.35 -15.93 19.27
C GLY A 117 40.31 -15.32 18.23
N ALA A 118 40.70 -14.06 18.38
CA ALA A 118 41.99 -13.60 17.85
C ALA A 118 42.69 -12.71 18.88
N ARG A 119 43.03 -13.31 20.02
CA ARG A 119 44.16 -12.89 20.85
C ARG A 119 44.58 -14.06 21.71
N ALA A 120 45.72 -14.63 21.36
CA ALA A 120 46.41 -15.67 22.08
C ALA A 120 46.56 -15.28 23.56
N VAL A 121 46.04 -16.14 24.44
CA VAL A 121 46.48 -16.25 25.82
C VAL A 121 46.53 -17.74 26.12
N ASP A 122 47.75 -18.25 26.25
CA ASP A 122 48.03 -19.60 26.72
C ASP A 122 47.29 -19.88 28.02
N LEU A 123 46.57 -21.00 28.04
CA LEU A 123 45.92 -21.55 29.24
C LEU A 123 46.07 -23.07 29.23
N GLU A 124 47.32 -23.54 29.06
CA GLU A 124 47.73 -24.86 29.52
C GLU A 124 48.16 -24.77 30.99
N ALA A 125 47.20 -24.91 31.89
CA ALA A 125 47.41 -25.50 33.21
C ALA A 125 46.07 -25.51 33.96
N LEU A 126 45.43 -26.68 34.02
CA LEU A 126 44.83 -27.28 35.22
C LEU A 126 43.65 -28.21 34.85
N SER A 127 43.87 -29.48 35.19
CA SER A 127 42.87 -30.53 35.42
C SER A 127 42.30 -31.25 34.19
N GLY A 128 42.79 -32.47 33.98
CA GLY A 128 42.39 -33.36 32.91
C GLY A 128 41.00 -33.97 33.09
N ARG A 129 40.22 -33.91 32.02
CA ARG A 129 39.34 -34.99 31.50
C ARG A 129 38.84 -34.56 30.11
N LYS A 130 39.37 -35.17 29.06
CA LYS A 130 38.94 -34.95 27.66
C LYS A 130 37.62 -35.67 27.43
N ILE A 131 36.52 -34.93 27.30
CA ILE A 131 35.33 -35.36 26.55
C ILE A 131 35.37 -34.58 25.25
N LEU A 132 35.86 -35.21 24.18
CA LEU A 132 35.80 -34.68 22.82
C LEU A 132 34.38 -34.92 22.30
N SER A 133 33.53 -33.89 22.26
CA SER A 133 32.33 -33.93 21.42
C SER A 133 32.75 -33.59 19.99
N GLN A 134 33.20 -34.61 19.26
CA GLN A 134 33.44 -34.48 17.83
C GLN A 134 32.07 -34.51 17.14
N VAL A 135 31.54 -33.34 16.79
CA VAL A 135 30.30 -33.25 16.00
C VAL A 135 30.64 -33.67 14.57
N ASP A 136 30.07 -34.79 14.13
CA ASP A 136 30.18 -35.29 12.75
C ASP A 136 29.69 -34.22 11.77
N THR A 137 30.61 -33.52 11.11
CA THR A 137 30.33 -32.43 10.15
C THR A 137 29.36 -32.86 9.04
N LYS A 138 29.50 -34.10 8.55
CA LYS A 138 28.60 -34.70 7.53
C LYS A 138 27.15 -34.86 8.01
N LYS A 139 26.90 -35.03 9.31
CA LYS A 139 25.53 -35.11 9.85
C LYS A 139 24.92 -33.73 10.00
N LEU A 140 25.74 -32.72 10.30
CA LEU A 140 25.32 -31.32 10.39
C LEU A 140 24.89 -30.79 9.02
N GLU A 141 25.71 -30.99 7.99
CA GLU A 141 25.39 -30.61 6.61
C GLU A 141 24.11 -31.28 6.11
N LYS A 142 23.92 -32.57 6.43
CA LYS A 142 22.70 -33.30 6.06
C LYS A 142 21.46 -32.79 6.80
N ALA A 143 21.61 -32.28 8.03
CA ALA A 143 20.54 -31.66 8.78
C ALA A 143 20.20 -30.27 8.22
N GLU A 144 21.20 -29.47 7.90
CA GLU A 144 21.06 -28.14 7.29
C GLU A 144 20.42 -28.23 5.90
N ALA A 145 20.88 -29.16 5.05
CA ALA A 145 20.27 -29.42 3.74
C ALA A 145 18.80 -29.86 3.85
N LYS A 146 18.47 -30.65 4.88
CA LYS A 146 17.08 -31.09 5.13
C LYS A 146 16.20 -29.93 5.61
N ILE A 147 16.75 -29.00 6.40
CA ILE A 147 16.05 -27.79 6.83
C ILE A 147 15.86 -26.83 5.65
N ALA A 148 16.88 -26.63 4.82
CA ALA A 148 16.81 -25.82 3.61
C ALA A 148 15.78 -26.38 2.61
N ALA A 149 15.77 -27.70 2.37
CA ALA A 149 14.78 -28.35 1.52
C ALA A 149 13.34 -28.23 2.09
N LYS A 150 13.18 -28.22 3.43
CA LYS A 150 11.89 -28.00 4.08
C LYS A 150 11.43 -26.54 3.98
N MET A 151 12.35 -25.59 4.07
CA MET A 151 12.09 -24.16 3.83
C MET A 151 11.67 -23.92 2.38
N LEU A 152 12.39 -24.46 1.40
CA LEU A 152 12.08 -24.35 -0.04
C LEU A 152 10.72 -24.96 -0.41
N LYS A 153 10.37 -26.13 0.16
CA LYS A 153 9.02 -26.70 -0.03
C LYS A 153 7.92 -25.83 0.59
N ARG A 154 8.22 -25.12 1.68
CA ARG A 154 7.27 -24.22 2.34
C ARG A 154 7.10 -22.92 1.55
N THR A 155 8.18 -22.33 1.02
CA THR A 155 8.12 -21.14 0.17
C THR A 155 7.43 -21.43 -1.16
N ALA A 156 7.76 -22.54 -1.84
CA ALA A 156 7.10 -22.93 -3.08
C ALA A 156 5.59 -23.18 -2.91
N ARG A 157 5.15 -23.71 -1.76
CA ARG A 157 3.73 -23.90 -1.45
C ARG A 157 3.01 -22.57 -1.21
N VAL A 158 3.70 -21.57 -0.65
CA VAL A 158 3.18 -20.21 -0.45
C VAL A 158 3.10 -19.46 -1.79
N GLU A 159 4.10 -19.58 -2.66
CA GLU A 159 4.08 -18.99 -4.00
C GLU A 159 2.99 -19.61 -4.89
N TYR A 160 2.83 -20.94 -4.85
CA TYR A 160 1.76 -21.63 -5.57
C TYR A 160 0.36 -21.24 -5.05
N ALA A 161 0.21 -21.05 -3.73
CA ALA A 161 -1.04 -20.57 -3.14
C ALA A 161 -1.33 -19.09 -3.48
N ALA A 162 -0.30 -18.24 -3.52
CA ALA A 162 -0.42 -16.84 -3.91
C ALA A 162 -0.75 -16.66 -5.40
N SER A 163 -0.15 -17.46 -6.27
CA SER A 163 -0.43 -17.51 -7.71
C SER A 163 -1.88 -17.92 -7.99
N LYS A 164 -2.39 -18.94 -7.27
CA LYS A 164 -3.79 -19.40 -7.41
C LYS A 164 -4.84 -18.39 -6.91
N LEU A 165 -4.45 -17.44 -6.06
CA LEU A 165 -5.32 -16.38 -5.51
C LEU A 165 -5.40 -15.14 -6.40
N LEU A 166 -4.42 -14.92 -7.30
CA LEU A 166 -4.39 -13.77 -8.20
C LEU A 166 -5.40 -13.88 -9.35
N ASP A 167 -5.79 -15.10 -9.74
CA ASP A 167 -6.71 -15.35 -10.86
C ASP A 167 -8.21 -15.35 -10.49
N LYS A 168 -8.57 -15.10 -9.23
CA LYS A 168 -9.98 -15.03 -8.80
C LYS A 168 -10.35 -13.67 -8.21
N LYS A 169 -10.75 -12.74 -9.08
CA LYS A 169 -11.67 -11.66 -8.71
C LYS A 169 -13.09 -12.23 -8.73
N GLU A 170 -13.46 -13.02 -7.72
CA GLU A 170 -14.87 -13.36 -7.49
C GLU A 170 -15.49 -12.25 -6.65
N ASP A 171 -16.51 -11.57 -7.19
CA ASP A 171 -17.38 -10.67 -6.44
C ASP A 171 -18.00 -11.48 -5.30
N VAL A 172 -17.65 -11.14 -4.05
CA VAL A 172 -18.13 -11.89 -2.89
C VAL A 172 -19.54 -11.41 -2.58
N ASP A 173 -20.53 -12.27 -2.83
CA ASP A 173 -21.94 -11.99 -2.53
C ASP A 173 -22.14 -11.63 -1.05
N TYR A 174 -22.78 -10.49 -0.80
CA TYR A 174 -23.08 -9.98 0.55
C TYR A 174 -23.87 -10.98 1.41
N SER A 175 -24.71 -11.82 0.78
CA SER A 175 -25.49 -12.89 1.40
C SER A 175 -24.66 -14.08 1.88
N ALA A 176 -23.48 -14.31 1.29
CA ALA A 176 -22.56 -15.37 1.71
C ALA A 176 -21.78 -14.97 2.99
N ILE A 177 -21.53 -13.67 3.16
CA ILE A 177 -20.77 -13.12 4.29
C ILE A 177 -21.66 -12.98 5.53
N ASN A 178 -22.90 -12.51 5.35
CA ASN A 178 -23.87 -12.34 6.43
C ASN A 178 -25.02 -13.35 6.24
N PRO A 179 -24.95 -14.55 6.87
CA PRO A 179 -26.10 -15.44 6.87
C PRO A 179 -27.28 -14.71 7.53
N ILE A 180 -28.46 -14.82 6.91
CA ILE A 180 -29.72 -14.28 7.44
C ILE A 180 -30.05 -15.07 8.72
N LEU A 181 -29.53 -14.60 9.85
CA LEU A 181 -29.79 -15.15 11.16
C LEU A 181 -31.03 -14.47 11.74
N ASP A 182 -31.94 -15.27 12.29
CA ASP A 182 -33.17 -14.77 12.89
C ASP A 182 -32.83 -13.79 14.02
N TYR A 183 -33.32 -12.54 13.93
CA TYR A 183 -33.01 -11.43 14.85
C TYR A 183 -33.36 -11.76 16.31
N THR A 184 -34.29 -12.69 16.51
CA THR A 184 -34.71 -13.27 17.79
C THR A 184 -33.60 -14.09 18.47
N SER A 185 -32.75 -14.78 17.70
CA SER A 185 -31.67 -15.65 18.19
C SER A 185 -30.40 -14.90 18.62
N THR A 186 -30.34 -13.59 18.35
CA THR A 186 -29.17 -12.73 18.55
C THR A 186 -29.34 -11.77 19.74
N LYS A 187 -30.57 -11.60 20.25
CA LYS A 187 -30.85 -10.80 21.46
C LYS A 187 -30.12 -11.39 22.67
N GLY A 188 -29.17 -10.64 23.24
CA GLY A 188 -28.44 -10.99 24.48
C GLY A 188 -27.03 -11.55 24.29
N LYS A 189 -26.57 -11.78 23.05
CA LYS A 189 -25.16 -12.14 22.80
C LYS A 189 -24.26 -10.90 22.85
N LEU A 190 -23.07 -11.05 23.41
CA LEU A 190 -22.04 -10.00 23.36
C LEU A 190 -21.67 -9.73 21.90
N LYS A 191 -21.67 -8.44 21.52
CA LYS A 191 -21.36 -7.97 20.17
C LYS A 191 -19.90 -7.48 20.03
N ASP A 192 -19.06 -7.78 21.01
CA ASP A 192 -17.64 -7.42 20.99
C ASP A 192 -16.88 -8.40 20.08
N VAL A 193 -15.95 -7.88 19.28
CA VAL A 193 -15.03 -8.67 18.46
C VAL A 193 -13.68 -8.72 19.16
N LYS A 194 -13.23 -9.92 19.51
CA LYS A 194 -11.90 -10.15 20.10
C LYS A 194 -11.15 -11.16 19.25
N LEU A 195 -10.03 -10.72 18.68
CA LEU A 195 -9.12 -11.52 17.90
C LEU A 195 -7.75 -11.42 18.56
N GLU A 196 -7.21 -12.56 18.97
CA GLU A 196 -5.93 -12.66 19.66
C GLU A 196 -4.94 -13.44 18.80
N ASN A 197 -3.68 -12.99 18.80
CA ASN A 197 -2.54 -13.64 18.16
C ASN A 197 -2.81 -14.09 16.71
N PHE A 198 -3.34 -13.18 15.88
CA PHE A 198 -3.57 -13.47 14.46
C PHE A 198 -2.44 -12.91 13.59
N ASP A 199 -2.15 -13.64 12.51
CA ASP A 199 -1.18 -13.28 11.49
C ASP A 199 -1.90 -13.01 10.16
N ILE A 200 -1.51 -11.94 9.48
CA ILE A 200 -1.98 -11.65 8.13
C ILE A 200 -0.78 -11.56 7.20
N SER A 201 -0.84 -12.33 6.12
CA SER A 201 0.13 -12.27 5.03
C SER A 201 -0.60 -12.14 3.71
N PHE A 202 -0.08 -11.29 2.82
CA PHE A 202 -0.65 -11.07 1.49
C PHE A 202 0.49 -11.05 0.47
N ALA A 203 0.35 -11.83 -0.60
CA ALA A 203 1.32 -11.94 -1.69
C ALA A 203 2.77 -12.15 -1.19
N GLY A 204 2.96 -13.00 -0.17
CA GLY A 204 4.27 -13.30 0.42
C GLY A 204 4.83 -12.24 1.38
N LYS A 205 4.20 -11.06 1.49
CA LYS A 205 4.57 -10.03 2.47
C LYS A 205 3.78 -10.22 3.76
N ARG A 206 4.46 -10.17 4.90
CA ARG A 206 3.82 -10.15 6.23
C ARG A 206 3.28 -8.74 6.48
N ILE A 207 2.00 -8.67 6.84
CA ILE A 207 1.25 -7.43 7.09
C ILE A 207 1.08 -7.22 8.58
N LEU A 208 0.71 -8.29 9.30
CA LEU A 208 0.56 -8.31 10.75
C LEU A 208 1.09 -9.64 11.27
N THR A 209 1.80 -9.59 12.41
CA THR A 209 2.35 -10.73 13.13
C THR A 209 1.98 -10.64 14.61
N ASN A 210 1.40 -11.72 15.16
CA ASN A 210 0.92 -11.81 16.54
C ASN A 210 0.07 -10.59 16.96
N ALA A 211 -0.76 -10.09 16.05
CA ALA A 211 -1.57 -8.91 16.32
C ALA A 211 -2.77 -9.26 17.20
N ASN A 212 -3.18 -8.30 18.04
CA ASN A 212 -4.37 -8.40 18.88
C ASN A 212 -5.33 -7.27 18.50
N LEU A 213 -6.59 -7.62 18.23
CA LEU A 213 -7.63 -6.68 17.87
C LEU A 213 -8.84 -6.88 18.77
N THR A 214 -9.18 -5.85 19.54
CA THR A 214 -10.39 -5.83 20.36
C THR A 214 -11.27 -4.65 19.94
N LEU A 215 -12.44 -4.96 19.39
CA LEU A 215 -13.47 -3.99 19.03
C LEU A 215 -14.65 -4.17 19.99
N ALA A 216 -14.83 -3.23 20.90
CA ALA A 216 -15.98 -3.19 21.79
C ALA A 216 -17.19 -2.57 21.08
N PHE A 217 -18.38 -3.12 21.36
CA PHE A 217 -19.61 -2.67 20.73
C PHE A 217 -19.91 -1.20 21.03
N GLY A 218 -20.31 -0.44 20.00
CA GLY A 218 -20.68 0.98 20.12
C GLY A 218 -19.49 1.95 20.18
N ARG A 219 -18.25 1.45 20.01
CA ARG A 219 -17.06 2.29 19.87
C ARG A 219 -16.73 2.59 18.41
N ARG A 220 -16.02 3.70 18.20
CA ARG A 220 -15.63 4.19 16.88
C ARG A 220 -14.11 4.19 16.77
N TYR A 221 -13.59 3.28 15.98
CA TYR A 221 -12.17 3.03 15.81
C TYR A 221 -11.66 3.70 14.53
N GLY A 222 -10.62 4.52 14.66
CA GLY A 222 -9.86 5.04 13.53
C GLY A 222 -8.61 4.20 13.28
N LEU A 223 -8.47 3.56 12.12
CA LEU A 223 -7.28 2.81 11.74
C LEU A 223 -6.32 3.71 10.95
N VAL A 224 -5.16 3.99 11.54
CA VAL A 224 -4.13 4.87 11.01
C VAL A 224 -2.85 4.07 10.74
N GLY A 225 -2.18 4.38 9.63
CA GLY A 225 -0.92 3.76 9.25
C GLY A 225 -0.47 4.22 7.86
N ARG A 226 0.79 3.96 7.52
CA ARG A 226 1.38 4.33 6.22
C ARG A 226 0.71 3.58 5.06
N ASN A 227 0.81 4.14 3.86
CA ASN A 227 0.28 3.47 2.67
C ASN A 227 1.07 2.22 2.32
N GLY A 228 0.35 1.15 1.95
CA GLY A 228 0.95 -0.14 1.60
C GLY A 228 1.38 -1.01 2.79
N ILE A 229 0.98 -0.67 4.03
CA ILE A 229 1.18 -1.52 5.21
C ILE A 229 0.11 -2.62 5.34
N GLY A 230 -1.02 -2.51 4.64
CA GLY A 230 -2.06 -3.55 4.59
C GLY A 230 -3.37 -3.21 5.31
N LYS A 231 -3.70 -1.93 5.54
CA LYS A 231 -4.97 -1.48 6.16
C LYS A 231 -6.19 -2.06 5.43
N SER A 232 -6.32 -1.81 4.12
CA SER A 232 -7.39 -2.36 3.28
C SER A 232 -7.43 -3.89 3.30
N THR A 233 -6.26 -4.53 3.39
CA THR A 233 -6.17 -6.00 3.53
C THR A 233 -6.76 -6.46 4.87
N LEU A 234 -6.47 -5.76 5.97
CA LEU A 234 -7.09 -6.05 7.27
C LEU A 234 -8.62 -5.94 7.19
N LEU A 235 -9.18 -4.88 6.60
CA LEU A 235 -10.64 -4.77 6.44
C LEU A 235 -11.21 -5.87 5.55
N ARG A 236 -10.53 -6.22 4.46
CA ARG A 236 -10.97 -7.31 3.58
C ARG A 236 -10.98 -8.65 4.29
N THR A 237 -9.92 -9.01 5.01
CA THR A 237 -9.85 -10.26 5.79
C THR A 237 -10.90 -10.34 6.89
N LEU A 238 -11.20 -9.20 7.56
CA LEU A 238 -12.29 -9.08 8.52
C LEU A 238 -13.66 -9.28 7.85
N SER A 239 -13.88 -8.61 6.71
CA SER A 239 -15.15 -8.68 5.97
C SER A 239 -15.44 -10.08 5.44
N ARG A 240 -14.42 -10.79 4.96
CA ARG A 240 -14.52 -12.17 4.45
C ARG A 240 -14.61 -13.21 5.55
N ARG A 241 -14.56 -12.81 6.82
CA ARG A 241 -14.53 -13.71 8.00
C ARG A 241 -13.39 -14.74 7.91
N GLU A 242 -12.27 -14.36 7.29
CA GLU A 242 -11.04 -15.17 7.33
C GLU A 242 -10.43 -15.16 8.74
N LEU A 243 -10.68 -14.08 9.49
CA LEU A 243 -10.48 -14.00 10.92
C LEU A 243 -11.74 -14.48 11.65
N ASN A 244 -11.57 -15.10 12.82
CA ASN A 244 -12.64 -15.70 13.62
C ASN A 244 -13.57 -14.65 14.24
N VAL A 245 -14.38 -13.98 13.42
CA VAL A 245 -15.42 -13.05 13.86
C VAL A 245 -16.71 -13.83 14.14
N PRO A 246 -17.38 -13.62 15.28
CA PRO A 246 -18.63 -14.30 15.59
C PRO A 246 -19.71 -14.13 14.50
N THR A 247 -20.40 -15.21 14.14
CA THR A 247 -21.33 -15.23 13.00
C THR A 247 -22.59 -14.40 13.20
N HIS A 248 -22.96 -14.14 14.45
CA HIS A 248 -24.10 -13.30 14.83
C HIS A 248 -23.85 -11.80 14.71
N ILE A 249 -22.61 -11.38 14.40
CA ILE A 249 -22.26 -9.98 14.15
C ILE A 249 -22.41 -9.71 12.66
N SER A 250 -23.30 -8.79 12.31
CA SER A 250 -23.43 -8.31 10.94
C SER A 250 -22.25 -7.40 10.59
N ILE A 251 -21.49 -7.77 9.55
CA ILE A 251 -20.32 -7.01 9.09
C ILE A 251 -20.63 -6.48 7.70
N LEU A 252 -20.42 -5.19 7.50
CA LEU A 252 -20.52 -4.59 6.17
C LEU A 252 -19.27 -3.81 5.89
N HIS A 253 -18.63 -4.17 4.78
CA HIS A 253 -17.46 -3.50 4.26
C HIS A 253 -17.84 -2.76 2.99
N VAL A 254 -17.60 -1.45 2.99
CA VAL A 254 -17.73 -0.62 1.81
C VAL A 254 -16.37 -0.64 1.11
N GLU A 255 -16.22 -1.56 0.15
CA GLU A 255 -15.06 -1.55 -0.75
C GLU A 255 -15.16 -0.38 -1.74
N GLN A 256 -13.99 0.05 -2.23
CA GLN A 256 -13.91 1.06 -3.27
C GLN A 256 -14.51 0.53 -4.58
N GLU A 257 -15.48 1.27 -5.11
CA GLU A 257 -16.16 1.12 -6.41
C GLU A 257 -17.28 0.06 -6.48
N MET A 258 -18.53 0.53 -6.58
CA MET A 258 -19.66 -0.29 -7.03
C MET A 258 -19.74 -0.32 -8.56
N VAL A 259 -19.96 -1.52 -9.10
CA VAL A 259 -20.35 -1.70 -10.50
C VAL A 259 -21.70 -1.01 -10.73
N GLY A 260 -21.77 -0.18 -11.78
CA GLY A 260 -22.98 0.54 -12.13
C GLY A 260 -24.00 -0.39 -12.78
N ASN A 261 -25.19 -0.47 -12.21
CA ASN A 261 -26.34 -1.23 -12.71
C ASN A 261 -27.43 -0.31 -13.26
N ASP A 262 -28.47 -0.88 -13.87
CA ASP A 262 -29.61 -0.13 -14.42
C ASP A 262 -30.67 0.24 -13.36
N VAL A 263 -30.47 -0.19 -12.11
CA VAL A 263 -31.35 0.12 -10.98
C VAL A 263 -31.27 1.62 -10.64
N GLU A 264 -32.38 2.21 -10.19
CA GLU A 264 -32.42 3.60 -9.69
C GLU A 264 -31.62 3.76 -8.38
N ALA A 265 -31.06 4.95 -8.14
CA ALA A 265 -30.27 5.20 -6.93
C ALA A 265 -31.05 4.94 -5.63
N LEU A 266 -32.29 5.45 -5.52
CA LEU A 266 -33.10 5.24 -4.33
C LEU A 266 -33.40 3.76 -4.10
N GLN A 267 -33.79 3.06 -5.17
CA GLN A 267 -34.10 1.63 -5.11
C GLN A 267 -32.88 0.80 -4.72
N ALA A 268 -31.68 1.15 -5.20
CA ALA A 268 -30.44 0.47 -4.84
C ALA A 268 -30.09 0.62 -3.35
N VAL A 269 -30.48 1.74 -2.71
CA VAL A 269 -30.37 1.91 -1.24
C VAL A 269 -31.37 1.05 -0.51
N LEU A 270 -32.62 1.04 -0.97
CA LEU A 270 -33.68 0.27 -0.35
C LEU A 270 -33.45 -1.24 -0.43
N SER A 271 -32.90 -1.73 -1.54
CA SER A 271 -32.53 -3.14 -1.74
C SER A 271 -31.24 -3.54 -1.02
N ALA A 272 -30.57 -2.62 -0.31
CA ALA A 272 -29.42 -2.97 0.52
C ALA A 272 -29.85 -3.73 1.79
N ASP A 273 -31.07 -3.49 2.27
CA ASP A 273 -31.68 -4.23 3.37
C ASP A 273 -32.32 -5.50 2.84
N GLN A 274 -31.50 -6.56 2.76
CA GLN A 274 -31.94 -7.89 2.31
C GLN A 274 -33.04 -8.47 3.19
N TRP A 275 -33.08 -8.12 4.49
CA TRP A 275 -34.11 -8.58 5.41
C TRP A 275 -35.46 -7.98 5.05
N ARG A 276 -35.51 -6.66 4.80
CA ARG A 276 -36.70 -5.99 4.31
C ARG A 276 -37.16 -6.55 2.95
N GLU A 277 -36.24 -6.75 2.01
CA GLU A 277 -36.58 -7.29 0.69
C GLU A 277 -37.12 -8.72 0.78
N HIS A 278 -36.52 -9.58 1.61
CA HIS A 278 -37.01 -10.92 1.89
C HIS A 278 -38.42 -10.89 2.52
N LEU A 279 -38.65 -10.02 3.51
CA LEU A 279 -39.96 -9.91 4.16
C LEU A 279 -41.04 -9.37 3.20
N LEU A 280 -40.71 -8.41 2.34
CA LEU A 280 -41.64 -7.91 1.31
C LEU A 280 -41.94 -8.96 0.23
N ALA A 281 -40.95 -9.77 -0.14
CA ALA A 281 -41.15 -10.89 -1.06
C ALA A 281 -42.05 -11.96 -0.42
N GLU A 282 -41.84 -12.27 0.86
CA GLU A 282 -42.67 -13.22 1.60
C GLU A 282 -44.09 -12.69 1.83
N GLU A 283 -44.25 -11.39 2.13
CA GLU A 283 -45.56 -10.73 2.21
C GLU A 283 -46.33 -10.86 0.89
N LYS A 284 -45.67 -10.56 -0.25
CA LYS A 284 -46.29 -10.73 -1.58
C LYS A 284 -46.66 -12.18 -1.86
N ARG A 285 -45.81 -13.12 -1.49
CA ARG A 285 -46.06 -14.56 -1.66
C ARG A 285 -47.25 -15.02 -0.83
N LEU A 286 -47.30 -14.66 0.46
CA LEU A 286 -48.37 -15.02 1.38
C LEU A 286 -49.70 -14.34 1.02
N ASN A 287 -49.67 -13.09 0.58
CA ASN A 287 -50.85 -12.40 0.04
C ASN A 287 -51.38 -13.09 -1.22
N ALA A 288 -50.51 -13.46 -2.16
CA ALA A 288 -50.92 -14.21 -3.36
C ALA A 288 -51.50 -15.58 -2.99
N LEU A 289 -50.87 -16.30 -2.06
CA LEU A 289 -51.33 -17.59 -1.58
C LEU A 289 -52.72 -17.49 -0.91
N THR A 290 -52.94 -16.45 -0.10
CA THR A 290 -54.21 -16.21 0.57
C THR A 290 -55.32 -15.87 -0.44
N MET A 291 -55.02 -15.07 -1.47
CA MET A 291 -55.94 -14.74 -2.55
C MET A 291 -56.27 -15.95 -3.44
N ASP A 292 -55.29 -16.79 -3.76
CA ASP A 292 -55.50 -18.01 -4.56
C ASP A 292 -56.34 -19.04 -3.79
N MET A 293 -56.12 -19.19 -2.48
CA MET A 293 -56.95 -20.03 -1.61
C MET A 293 -58.39 -19.51 -1.50
N GLU A 294 -58.59 -18.18 -1.45
CA GLU A 294 -59.92 -17.57 -1.43
C GLU A 294 -60.70 -17.86 -2.72
N LYS A 295 -60.03 -17.83 -3.88
CA LYS A 295 -60.60 -18.24 -5.16
C LYS A 295 -60.90 -19.74 -5.23
N GLY A 296 -59.98 -20.59 -4.77
CA GLY A 296 -60.18 -22.05 -4.76
C GLY A 296 -61.35 -22.51 -3.88
N LEU A 297 -61.61 -21.80 -2.78
CA LEU A 297 -62.79 -22.00 -1.92
C LEU A 297 -64.11 -21.61 -2.60
N GLN A 298 -64.08 -20.63 -3.52
CA GLN A 298 -65.26 -20.22 -4.31
C GLN A 298 -65.51 -21.14 -5.51
N GLU A 299 -64.47 -21.70 -6.12
CA GLU A 299 -64.57 -22.56 -7.31
C GLU A 299 -64.88 -24.04 -7.02
N GLY A 300 -64.92 -24.44 -5.75
CA GLY A 300 -65.42 -25.76 -5.33
C GLY A 300 -64.46 -26.93 -5.58
N ASP A 301 -63.16 -26.70 -5.36
CA ASP A 301 -62.12 -27.70 -5.61
C ASP A 301 -62.15 -28.88 -4.59
N THR A 302 -61.76 -30.07 -5.07
CA THR A 302 -61.97 -31.40 -4.44
C THR A 302 -61.17 -31.74 -3.17
N ARG A 303 -60.45 -30.79 -2.54
CA ARG A 303 -59.77 -31.04 -1.25
C ARG A 303 -60.73 -30.78 -0.08
N THR A 304 -60.53 -31.47 1.04
CA THR A 304 -61.37 -31.33 2.24
C THR A 304 -61.35 -29.88 2.72
N LYS A 305 -62.52 -29.25 2.88
CA LYS A 305 -62.67 -27.85 3.32
C LYS A 305 -61.83 -27.51 4.56
N GLU A 306 -61.71 -28.46 5.48
CA GLU A 306 -60.93 -28.35 6.72
C GLU A 306 -59.42 -28.15 6.46
N GLN A 307 -58.85 -28.78 5.42
CA GLN A 307 -57.44 -28.62 5.08
C GLN A 307 -57.14 -27.24 4.49
N PHE A 308 -58.04 -26.71 3.66
CA PHE A 308 -57.92 -25.35 3.13
C PHE A 308 -58.07 -24.29 4.23
N GLU A 309 -58.95 -24.52 5.20
CA GLU A 309 -59.10 -23.61 6.35
C GLU A 309 -57.87 -23.61 7.26
N GLU A 310 -57.28 -24.78 7.56
CA GLU A 310 -56.04 -24.88 8.35
C GLU A 310 -54.82 -24.25 7.66
N GLU A 311 -54.64 -24.48 6.36
CA GLU A 311 -53.52 -23.87 5.59
C GLU A 311 -53.69 -22.36 5.48
N ARG A 312 -54.92 -21.87 5.34
CA ARG A 312 -55.23 -20.43 5.33
C ARG A 312 -54.96 -19.79 6.69
N GLU A 313 -55.38 -20.43 7.79
CA GLU A 313 -55.08 -19.93 9.13
C GLU A 313 -53.57 -19.84 9.41
N LYS A 314 -52.80 -20.84 8.95
CA LYS A 314 -51.33 -20.81 9.02
C LYS A 314 -50.75 -19.67 8.19
N ALA A 315 -51.17 -19.52 6.93
CA ALA A 315 -50.69 -18.43 6.07
C ALA A 315 -51.05 -17.03 6.64
N MET A 316 -52.23 -16.88 7.24
CA MET A 316 -52.63 -15.65 7.92
C MET A 316 -51.82 -15.38 9.20
N ALA A 317 -51.49 -16.42 9.96
CA ALA A 317 -50.62 -16.31 11.13
C ALA A 317 -49.20 -15.88 10.72
N ASP A 318 -48.63 -16.53 9.70
CA ASP A 318 -47.32 -16.20 9.15
C ASP A 318 -47.30 -14.77 8.58
N LEU A 319 -48.37 -14.35 7.89
CA LEU A 319 -48.51 -13.00 7.36
C LEU A 319 -48.55 -11.95 8.49
N LYS A 320 -49.26 -12.24 9.59
CA LYS A 320 -49.28 -11.38 10.78
C LYS A 320 -47.90 -11.25 11.40
N ASP A 321 -47.14 -12.35 11.48
CA ASP A 321 -45.76 -12.33 11.98
C ASP A 321 -44.83 -11.53 11.05
N VAL A 322 -45.02 -11.63 9.73
CA VAL A 322 -44.29 -10.82 8.73
C VAL A 322 -44.62 -9.33 8.89
N TYR A 323 -45.89 -8.95 9.06
CA TYR A 323 -46.25 -7.55 9.32
C TYR A 323 -45.64 -7.02 10.62
N ALA A 324 -45.65 -7.80 11.71
CA ALA A 324 -45.00 -7.40 12.95
C ALA A 324 -43.48 -7.20 12.78
N LYS A 325 -42.82 -8.03 11.94
CA LYS A 325 -41.41 -7.88 11.58
C LYS A 325 -41.15 -6.64 10.72
N LEU A 326 -42.01 -6.37 9.72
CA LEU A 326 -41.91 -5.18 8.87
C LEU A 326 -42.12 -3.88 9.66
N GLU A 327 -43.04 -3.89 10.62
CA GLU A 327 -43.28 -2.78 11.54
C GLU A 327 -42.06 -2.53 12.45
N ALA A 328 -41.46 -3.60 12.98
CA ALA A 328 -40.24 -3.51 13.80
C ALA A 328 -39.03 -2.95 13.03
N ILE A 329 -38.95 -3.16 11.72
CA ILE A 329 -37.90 -2.61 10.82
C ILE A 329 -38.23 -1.17 10.38
N GLU A 330 -39.41 -0.65 10.74
CA GLU A 330 -39.95 0.63 10.28
C GLU A 330 -39.93 0.74 8.74
N SER A 331 -40.42 -0.30 8.05
CA SER A 331 -40.41 -0.39 6.58
C SER A 331 -41.09 0.82 5.90
N ASP A 332 -42.15 1.37 6.50
CA ASP A 332 -42.87 2.52 5.96
C ASP A 332 -42.04 3.81 5.97
N LYS A 333 -41.13 3.96 6.94
CA LYS A 333 -40.21 5.11 7.01
C LYS A 333 -38.95 4.90 6.18
N ALA A 334 -38.74 3.71 5.63
CA ALA A 334 -37.50 3.34 4.93
C ALA A 334 -37.20 4.27 3.75
N GLU A 335 -38.19 4.62 2.94
CA GLU A 335 -38.00 5.49 1.77
C GLU A 335 -37.57 6.90 2.18
N SER A 336 -38.23 7.48 3.18
CA SER A 336 -37.88 8.80 3.72
C SER A 336 -36.47 8.81 4.31
N ARG A 337 -36.11 7.76 5.07
CA ARG A 337 -34.75 7.59 5.61
C ARG A 337 -33.70 7.48 4.50
N ALA A 338 -33.95 6.66 3.48
CA ALA A 338 -33.04 6.48 2.36
C ALA A 338 -32.86 7.79 1.57
N ALA A 339 -33.95 8.51 1.30
CA ALA A 339 -33.91 9.80 0.63
C ALA A 339 -33.15 10.86 1.45
N SER A 340 -33.32 10.86 2.77
CA SER A 340 -32.58 11.78 3.66
C SER A 340 -31.07 11.51 3.65
N ILE A 341 -30.65 10.24 3.69
CA ILE A 341 -29.23 9.84 3.60
C ILE A 341 -28.65 10.23 2.23
N LEU A 342 -29.38 9.95 1.14
CA LEU A 342 -28.95 10.33 -0.21
C LEU A 342 -28.82 11.85 -0.35
N SER A 343 -29.78 12.61 0.15
CA SER A 343 -29.75 14.08 0.11
C SER A 343 -28.54 14.62 0.88
N GLY A 344 -28.26 14.09 2.07
CA GLY A 344 -27.09 14.48 2.87
C GLY A 344 -25.74 14.16 2.22
N LEU A 345 -25.69 13.14 1.34
CA LEU A 345 -24.52 12.83 0.53
C LEU A 345 -24.48 13.63 -0.80
N GLY A 346 -25.40 14.57 -0.99
CA GLY A 346 -25.46 15.49 -2.13
C GLY A 346 -26.30 15.02 -3.32
N PHE A 347 -27.08 13.94 -3.21
CA PHE A 347 -28.01 13.55 -4.26
C PHE A 347 -29.23 14.47 -4.24
N THR A 348 -29.48 15.15 -5.36
CA THR A 348 -30.72 15.92 -5.53
C THR A 348 -31.90 14.95 -5.75
N PRO A 349 -33.14 15.38 -5.45
CA PRO A 349 -34.34 14.56 -5.67
C PRO A 349 -34.46 14.04 -7.12
N ASP A 350 -34.05 14.83 -8.11
CA ASP A 350 -34.03 14.41 -9.51
C ASP A 350 -33.05 13.25 -9.76
N LYS A 351 -31.92 13.24 -9.06
CA LYS A 351 -30.91 12.17 -9.17
C LYS A 351 -31.36 10.87 -8.51
N HIS A 352 -32.37 10.88 -7.65
CA HIS A 352 -32.85 9.66 -7.00
C HIS A 352 -33.36 8.61 -8.00
N ARG A 353 -33.94 9.07 -9.12
CA ARG A 353 -34.49 8.24 -10.19
C ARG A 353 -33.50 7.91 -11.30
N ASN A 354 -32.30 8.46 -11.25
CA ASN A 354 -31.29 8.18 -12.27
C ASN A 354 -30.71 6.77 -12.06
N PRO A 355 -30.46 6.03 -13.15
CA PRO A 355 -29.90 4.69 -13.07
C PRO A 355 -28.44 4.73 -12.61
N THR A 356 -28.00 3.73 -11.83
CA THR A 356 -26.68 3.77 -11.18
C THR A 356 -25.51 3.80 -12.18
N ARG A 357 -25.68 3.25 -13.39
CA ARG A 357 -24.70 3.34 -14.49
C ARG A 357 -24.38 4.77 -14.94
N SER A 358 -25.32 5.71 -14.81
CA SER A 358 -25.16 7.09 -15.28
C SER A 358 -24.26 7.93 -14.37
N PHE A 359 -24.05 7.47 -13.13
CA PHE A 359 -23.20 8.14 -12.16
C PHE A 359 -21.72 7.84 -12.43
N SER A 360 -20.88 8.86 -12.19
CA SER A 360 -19.42 8.68 -12.18
C SER A 360 -18.98 7.86 -10.96
N GLY A 361 -17.73 7.38 -10.95
CA GLY A 361 -17.19 6.54 -9.88
C GLY A 361 -17.39 7.12 -8.47
N GLY A 362 -17.15 8.42 -8.28
CA GLY A 362 -17.37 9.10 -6.99
C GLY A 362 -18.83 9.13 -6.54
N TRP A 363 -19.78 9.29 -7.46
CA TRP A 363 -21.21 9.19 -7.13
C TRP A 363 -21.63 7.75 -6.82
N ARG A 364 -21.05 6.75 -7.50
CA ARG A 364 -21.29 5.34 -7.17
C ARG A 364 -20.73 4.98 -5.79
N MET A 365 -19.59 5.55 -5.41
CA MET A 365 -19.02 5.42 -4.07
C MET A 365 -19.93 6.02 -3.00
N ARG A 366 -20.49 7.21 -3.23
CA ARG A 366 -21.50 7.79 -2.33
C ARG A 366 -22.73 6.92 -2.19
N LEU A 367 -23.18 6.31 -3.28
CA LEU A 367 -24.29 5.37 -3.24
C LEU A 367 -23.94 4.12 -2.43
N ALA A 368 -22.72 3.60 -2.56
CA ALA A 368 -22.21 2.49 -1.75
C ALA A 368 -22.22 2.82 -0.26
N LEU A 369 -21.75 4.02 0.09
CA LEU A 369 -21.81 4.54 1.45
C LEU A 369 -23.25 4.69 1.94
N ALA A 370 -24.16 5.25 1.11
CA ALA A 370 -25.58 5.39 1.45
C ALA A 370 -26.23 4.03 1.76
N ARG A 371 -25.96 3.01 0.94
CA ARG A 371 -26.41 1.63 1.16
C ARG A 371 -25.92 1.10 2.51
N ALA A 372 -24.67 1.38 2.85
CA ALA A 372 -24.10 0.90 4.09
C ALA A 372 -24.61 1.60 5.35
N LEU A 373 -24.78 2.92 5.28
CA LEU A 373 -25.40 3.69 6.35
C LEU A 373 -26.87 3.30 6.56
N PHE A 374 -27.58 2.96 5.48
CA PHE A 374 -28.97 2.53 5.55
C PHE A 374 -29.14 1.17 6.24
N ASN A 375 -28.27 0.20 5.94
CA ASN A 375 -28.35 -1.16 6.49
C ASN A 375 -28.08 -1.24 8.01
N LYS A 376 -27.33 -0.28 8.58
CA LYS A 376 -27.00 -0.24 10.02
C LYS A 376 -26.41 -1.55 10.57
N PRO A 377 -25.30 -2.05 10.00
CA PRO A 377 -24.60 -3.25 10.49
C PRO A 377 -24.09 -3.06 11.94
N ASP A 378 -23.85 -4.17 12.64
CA ASP A 378 -23.25 -4.17 13.99
C ASP A 378 -21.78 -3.71 13.96
N LEU A 379 -21.07 -4.08 12.89
CA LEU A 379 -19.72 -3.63 12.58
C LEU A 379 -19.68 -3.03 11.17
N LEU A 380 -19.55 -1.70 11.10
CA LEU A 380 -19.37 -0.97 9.85
C LEU A 380 -17.88 -0.76 9.57
N LEU A 381 -17.41 -1.22 8.42
CA LEU A 381 -16.04 -1.08 7.95
C LEU A 381 -15.99 -0.09 6.77
N LEU A 382 -15.33 1.06 6.95
CA LEU A 382 -15.16 2.08 5.92
C LEU A 382 -13.69 2.25 5.56
N ASP A 383 -13.35 2.08 4.28
CA ASP A 383 -11.99 2.29 3.77
C ASP A 383 -11.89 3.63 3.02
N GLU A 384 -11.29 4.63 3.66
CA GLU A 384 -11.05 5.99 3.12
C GLU A 384 -12.32 6.66 2.56
N PRO A 385 -13.38 6.83 3.38
CA PRO A 385 -14.68 7.33 2.90
C PRO A 385 -14.63 8.79 2.41
N THR A 386 -13.63 9.58 2.82
CA THR A 386 -13.51 11.02 2.50
C THR A 386 -12.92 11.30 1.11
N ASN A 387 -12.16 10.38 0.50
CA ASN A 387 -11.37 10.62 -0.72
C ASN A 387 -12.19 10.91 -2.01
N MET A 388 -13.52 10.89 -1.95
CA MET A 388 -14.43 11.23 -3.07
C MET A 388 -15.64 12.07 -2.63
N LEU A 389 -15.60 12.59 -1.40
CA LEU A 389 -16.65 13.44 -0.84
C LEU A 389 -16.23 14.91 -0.94
N ASP A 390 -17.21 15.75 -1.25
CA ASP A 390 -17.06 17.20 -1.17
C ASP A 390 -17.28 17.67 0.27
N ILE A 391 -16.81 18.86 0.58
CA ILE A 391 -16.86 19.44 1.93
C ILE A 391 -18.25 19.32 2.59
N PRO A 392 -19.39 19.65 1.93
CA PRO A 392 -20.70 19.50 2.56
C PRO A 392 -21.02 18.04 2.93
N ALA A 393 -20.73 17.10 2.03
CA ALA A 393 -20.99 15.68 2.26
C ALA A 393 -20.08 15.09 3.34
N VAL A 394 -18.83 15.54 3.45
CA VAL A 394 -17.91 15.16 4.54
C VAL A 394 -18.47 15.61 5.88
N ILE A 395 -18.88 16.88 6.02
CA ILE A 395 -19.43 17.42 7.27
C ILE A 395 -20.72 16.70 7.66
N TRP A 396 -21.59 16.43 6.68
CA TRP A 396 -22.80 15.66 6.93
C TRP A 396 -22.47 14.25 7.43
N LEU A 397 -21.50 13.58 6.79
CA LEU A 397 -21.05 12.24 7.18
C LEU A 397 -20.45 12.24 8.58
N GLU A 398 -19.61 13.22 8.92
CA GLU A 398 -19.05 13.39 10.26
C GLU A 398 -20.16 13.50 11.31
N ASN A 399 -21.12 14.39 11.10
CA ASN A 399 -22.25 14.59 12.02
C ASN A 399 -23.11 13.33 12.14
N TYR A 400 -23.32 12.61 11.04
CA TYR A 400 -24.05 11.35 11.04
C TYR A 400 -23.31 10.27 11.84
N LEU A 401 -22.01 10.07 11.57
CA LEU A 401 -21.18 9.05 12.20
C LEU A 401 -20.88 9.33 13.68
N LYS A 402 -20.88 10.60 14.11
CA LYS A 402 -20.82 10.98 15.53
C LYS A 402 -21.95 10.36 16.35
N THR A 403 -23.15 10.30 15.77
CA THR A 403 -24.36 9.74 16.42
C THR A 403 -24.53 8.24 16.17
N TRP A 404 -23.55 7.59 15.53
CA TRP A 404 -23.64 6.18 15.19
C TRP A 404 -23.66 5.29 16.44
N PRO A 405 -24.70 4.45 16.62
CA PRO A 405 -24.85 3.64 17.83
C PRO A 405 -24.06 2.32 17.82
N ASN A 406 -23.69 1.83 16.64
CA ASN A 406 -23.03 0.54 16.46
C ASN A 406 -21.50 0.70 16.40
N THR A 407 -20.78 -0.41 16.21
CA THR A 407 -19.32 -0.37 16.10
C THR A 407 -18.93 0.15 14.73
N LEU A 408 -17.95 1.06 14.70
CA LEU A 408 -17.42 1.65 13.47
C LEU A 408 -15.91 1.43 13.43
N LEU A 409 -15.38 0.97 12.30
CA LEU A 409 -13.95 0.95 12.01
C LEU A 409 -13.72 1.70 10.70
N VAL A 410 -13.05 2.84 10.79
CA VAL A 410 -12.76 3.71 9.64
C VAL A 410 -11.26 3.77 9.41
N VAL A 411 -10.82 3.49 8.19
CA VAL A 411 -9.52 3.93 7.70
C VAL A 411 -9.69 5.31 7.11
N SER A 412 -8.88 6.25 7.57
CA SER A 412 -8.84 7.59 6.99
C SER A 412 -7.46 8.20 7.17
N HIS A 413 -7.04 8.99 6.19
CA HIS A 413 -5.91 9.90 6.29
C HIS A 413 -6.28 11.31 6.75
N ASP A 414 -7.57 11.61 6.84
CA ASP A 414 -8.08 12.90 7.29
C ASP A 414 -8.03 12.98 8.83
N ARG A 415 -7.23 13.92 9.33
CA ARG A 415 -7.00 14.13 10.76
C ARG A 415 -8.21 14.74 11.45
N GLU A 416 -8.89 15.67 10.80
CA GLU A 416 -10.04 16.37 11.39
C GLU A 416 -11.23 15.43 11.48
N PHE A 417 -11.48 14.69 10.41
CA PHE A 417 -12.49 13.64 10.40
C PHE A 417 -12.27 12.61 11.52
N LEU A 418 -11.02 12.13 11.68
CA LEU A 418 -10.69 11.17 12.74
C LEU A 418 -10.80 11.77 14.15
N ASP A 419 -10.45 13.04 14.33
CA ASP A 419 -10.56 13.71 15.63
C ASP A 419 -12.02 13.85 16.08
N GLU A 420 -12.92 14.10 15.12
CA GLU A 420 -14.35 14.32 15.35
C GLU A 420 -15.16 13.02 15.47
N VAL A 421 -14.80 11.97 14.72
CA VAL A 421 -15.56 10.71 14.67
C VAL A 421 -14.98 9.64 15.61
N ALA A 422 -13.66 9.50 15.70
CA ALA A 422 -13.03 8.37 16.38
C ALA A 422 -12.99 8.57 17.91
N THR A 423 -13.34 7.51 18.65
CA THR A 423 -13.16 7.43 20.11
C THR A 423 -11.84 6.78 20.50
N ASP A 424 -11.32 5.93 19.62
CA ASP A 424 -10.13 5.14 19.81
C ASP A 424 -9.37 5.03 18.48
N ILE A 425 -8.04 5.02 18.53
CA ILE A 425 -7.18 4.93 17.37
C ILE A 425 -6.42 3.61 17.40
N LEU A 426 -6.51 2.86 16.29
CA LEU A 426 -5.69 1.69 16.01
C LEU A 426 -4.54 2.14 15.12
N TYR A 427 -3.31 2.02 15.61
CA TYR A 427 -2.11 2.41 14.87
C TYR A 427 -1.40 1.16 14.35
N GLN A 428 -1.38 0.99 13.04
CA GLN A 428 -0.65 -0.09 12.39
C GLN A 428 0.76 0.38 12.03
N HIS A 429 1.75 -0.29 12.59
CA HIS A 429 3.17 -0.06 12.31
C HIS A 429 3.95 -1.38 12.43
N SER A 430 4.97 -1.56 11.59
CA SER A 430 5.95 -2.66 11.70
C SER A 430 5.39 -4.04 12.03
N GLU A 431 4.40 -4.46 11.24
CA GLU A 431 3.72 -5.76 11.41
C GLU A 431 2.96 -5.92 12.75
N GLN A 432 2.77 -4.83 13.49
CA GLN A 432 2.06 -4.77 14.76
C GLN A 432 0.86 -3.82 14.69
N LEU A 433 -0.03 -3.98 15.66
CA LEU A 433 -1.22 -3.15 15.82
C LEU A 433 -1.29 -2.65 17.27
N ASP A 434 -1.09 -1.35 17.44
CA ASP A 434 -1.18 -0.68 18.74
C ASP A 434 -2.55 -0.04 18.94
N TYR A 435 -3.03 -0.10 20.18
CA TYR A 435 -4.29 0.51 20.59
C TYR A 435 -4.05 1.79 21.38
N TYR A 436 -4.73 2.87 21.00
CA TYR A 436 -4.74 4.14 21.71
C TYR A 436 -6.18 4.56 22.00
N LYS A 437 -6.43 4.94 23.25
CA LYS A 437 -7.74 5.50 23.66
C LYS A 437 -7.70 7.02 23.52
N GLY A 438 -8.69 7.60 22.84
CA GLY A 438 -8.77 9.04 22.61
C GLY A 438 -8.92 9.41 21.15
N ASN A 439 -9.02 10.72 20.90
CA ASN A 439 -9.08 11.29 19.56
C ASN A 439 -7.70 11.26 18.87
N PHE A 440 -7.67 11.62 17.59
CA PHE A 440 -6.44 11.61 16.80
C PHE A 440 -5.35 12.52 17.39
N THR A 441 -5.73 13.69 17.89
CA THR A 441 -4.79 14.66 18.47
C THR A 441 -4.09 14.08 19.71
N GLN A 442 -4.84 13.47 20.63
CA GLN A 442 -4.31 12.80 21.81
C GLN A 442 -3.37 11.66 21.42
N PHE A 443 -3.78 10.84 20.46
CA PHE A 443 -2.94 9.78 19.89
C PHE A 443 -1.60 10.33 19.39
N HIS A 444 -1.61 11.39 18.58
CA HIS A 444 -0.39 11.97 18.01
C HIS A 444 0.55 12.50 19.11
N THR A 445 0.02 13.15 20.14
CA THR A 445 0.82 13.61 21.28
C THR A 445 1.41 12.45 22.08
N THR A 446 0.60 11.45 22.42
CA THR A 446 1.05 10.29 23.20
C THR A 446 2.06 9.45 22.42
N LYS A 447 1.86 9.27 21.12
CA LYS A 447 2.83 8.61 20.23
C LYS A 447 4.17 9.36 20.24
N GLY A 448 4.15 10.68 20.07
CA GLY A 448 5.35 11.50 20.08
C GLY A 448 6.11 11.46 21.42
N GLU A 449 5.39 11.46 22.54
CA GLU A 449 5.97 11.30 23.88
C GLU A 449 6.58 9.90 24.08
N ARG A 450 5.86 8.84 23.68
CA ARG A 450 6.33 7.46 23.74
C ARG A 450 7.58 7.26 22.88
N HIS A 451 7.61 7.82 21.68
CA HIS A 451 8.78 7.75 20.80
C HIS A 451 9.98 8.50 21.39
N LYS A 452 9.78 9.70 21.94
CA LYS A 452 10.85 10.44 22.64
C LYS A 452 11.36 9.71 23.88
N ALA A 453 10.48 9.04 24.62
CA ALA A 453 10.86 8.22 25.77
C ALA A 453 11.70 7.01 25.34
N GLN A 454 11.27 6.29 24.32
CA GLN A 454 12.02 5.17 23.73
C GLN A 454 13.39 5.60 23.21
N LEU A 455 13.47 6.74 22.52
CA LEU A 455 14.74 7.28 22.02
C LEU A 455 15.70 7.61 23.17
N ARG A 456 15.21 8.25 24.24
CA ARG A 456 16.03 8.54 25.42
C ARG A 456 16.47 7.27 26.15
N GLU A 457 15.59 6.29 26.28
CA GLU A 457 15.95 4.98 26.87
C GLU A 457 17.02 4.29 26.03
N TYR A 458 16.87 4.29 24.71
CA TYR A 458 17.87 3.76 23.78
C TYR A 458 19.21 4.49 23.93
N GLU A 459 19.22 5.83 23.88
CA GLU A 459 20.43 6.64 24.06
C GLU A 459 21.11 6.38 25.41
N ASN A 460 20.33 6.30 26.49
CA ASN A 460 20.83 5.99 27.83
C ASN A 460 21.46 4.59 27.89
N GLN A 461 20.84 3.59 27.26
CA GLN A 461 21.38 2.24 27.22
C GLN A 461 22.64 2.15 26.34
N VAL A 462 22.68 2.85 25.21
CA VAL A 462 23.86 2.95 24.35
C VAL A 462 25.02 3.62 25.09
N GLN A 463 24.77 4.75 25.77
CA GLN A 463 25.76 5.42 26.60
C GLN A 463 26.25 4.54 27.75
N TYR A 464 25.34 3.82 28.42
CA TYR A 464 25.68 2.89 29.49
C TYR A 464 26.57 1.74 28.99
N ARG A 465 26.24 1.15 27.83
CA ARG A 465 27.08 0.14 27.17
C ARG A 465 28.44 0.71 26.78
N ALA A 466 28.49 1.90 26.18
CA ALA A 466 29.74 2.56 25.81
C ALA A 466 30.63 2.84 27.05
N HIS A 467 30.03 3.25 28.17
CA HIS A 467 30.75 3.46 29.43
C HIS A 467 31.28 2.16 30.02
N LEU A 468 30.50 1.07 30.01
CA LEU A 468 30.96 -0.26 30.42
C LEU A 468 32.10 -0.75 29.53
N GLN A 469 31.98 -0.59 28.21
CA GLN A 469 32.99 -0.98 27.24
C GLN A 469 34.31 -0.20 27.45
N ALA A 470 34.24 1.12 27.58
CA ALA A 470 35.42 1.96 27.86
C ALA A 470 36.11 1.59 29.18
N PHE A 471 35.34 1.18 30.20
CA PHE A 471 35.91 0.68 31.45
C PHE A 471 36.58 -0.68 31.26
N ILE A 472 35.96 -1.61 30.51
CA ILE A 472 36.54 -2.91 30.19
C ILE A 472 37.85 -2.71 29.44
N ASP A 473 37.86 -1.92 28.37
CA ASP A 473 39.03 -1.71 27.53
C ASP A 473 40.20 -1.08 28.29
N ARG A 474 39.90 -0.12 29.20
CA ARG A 474 40.92 0.54 30.02
C ARG A 474 41.52 -0.36 31.10
N TRP A 475 40.74 -1.29 31.67
CA TRP A 475 41.14 -2.03 32.88
C TRP A 475 41.30 -3.56 32.67
N ARG A 476 41.06 -4.07 31.47
CA ARG A 476 41.18 -5.51 31.14
C ARG A 476 42.57 -6.08 31.40
N TYR A 477 43.62 -5.27 31.23
CA TYR A 477 45.02 -5.68 31.37
C TYR A 477 45.64 -5.38 32.75
N ASN A 478 44.90 -4.74 33.66
CA ASN A 478 45.42 -4.40 34.99
C ASN A 478 45.03 -5.47 36.02
N ALA A 479 46.02 -6.16 36.60
CA ALA A 479 45.84 -7.28 37.53
C ALA A 479 44.95 -6.95 38.75
N ASN A 480 45.00 -5.72 39.28
CA ASN A 480 44.23 -5.33 40.47
C ASN A 480 42.75 -5.03 40.19
N ARG A 481 42.38 -4.75 38.93
CA ARG A 481 40.99 -4.40 38.53
C ARG A 481 40.38 -5.38 37.53
N ALA A 482 41.12 -6.42 37.13
CA ALA A 482 40.69 -7.45 36.20
C ALA A 482 39.39 -8.16 36.65
N ALA A 483 39.24 -8.45 37.94
CA ALA A 483 38.01 -9.05 38.49
C ALA A 483 36.78 -8.14 38.30
N GLN A 484 36.94 -6.82 38.46
CA GLN A 484 35.87 -5.85 38.24
C GLN A 484 35.53 -5.68 36.75
N ALA A 485 36.53 -5.75 35.87
CA ALA A 485 36.33 -5.76 34.42
C ALA A 485 35.58 -7.03 33.97
N GLN A 486 35.94 -8.22 34.49
CA GLN A 486 35.24 -9.48 34.21
C GLN A 486 33.78 -9.48 34.67
N MET A 487 33.49 -8.94 35.86
CA MET A 487 32.10 -8.77 36.32
C MET A 487 31.29 -7.87 35.37
N LYS A 488 31.88 -6.77 34.88
CA LYS A 488 31.23 -5.86 33.94
C LYS A 488 31.06 -6.45 32.54
N ILE A 489 31.96 -7.31 32.08
CA ILE A 489 31.78 -8.11 30.85
C ILE A 489 30.53 -8.99 30.99
N LYS A 490 30.38 -9.67 32.12
CA LYS A 490 29.20 -10.51 32.39
C LYS A 490 27.90 -9.70 32.50
N ILE A 491 27.96 -8.45 32.96
CA ILE A 491 26.83 -7.52 32.96
C ILE A 491 26.49 -7.10 31.53
N LEU A 492 27.49 -6.82 30.70
CA LEU A 492 27.33 -6.47 29.29
C LEU A 492 26.68 -7.61 28.49
N GLU A 493 27.11 -8.86 28.71
CA GLU A 493 26.56 -10.06 28.07
C GLU A 493 25.11 -10.38 28.50
N LYS A 494 24.70 -9.93 29.68
CA LYS A 494 23.34 -10.13 30.21
C LYS A 494 22.36 -9.02 29.82
N LEU A 495 22.85 -7.89 29.28
CA LEU A 495 21.97 -6.83 28.84
C LEU A 495 21.21 -7.30 27.59
N PRO A 496 19.87 -7.15 27.54
CA PRO A 496 19.09 -7.53 26.37
C PRO A 496 19.56 -6.77 25.13
N GLU A 497 19.47 -7.40 23.96
CA GLU A 497 19.82 -6.77 22.68
C GLU A 497 18.97 -5.51 22.46
N LEU A 498 19.65 -4.42 22.07
CA LEU A 498 19.03 -3.13 21.80
C LEU A 498 18.60 -3.13 20.34
N GLU A 499 17.30 -3.15 20.11
CA GLU A 499 16.74 -2.78 18.82
C GLU A 499 16.72 -1.24 18.75
N PRO A 500 17.33 -0.61 17.73
CA PRO A 500 17.21 0.83 17.55
C PRO A 500 15.73 1.19 17.38
N PRO A 501 15.24 2.23 18.06
CA PRO A 501 13.89 2.73 17.81
C PRO A 501 13.79 3.07 16.33
N GLU A 502 12.69 2.68 15.71
CA GLU A 502 12.49 2.89 14.29
C GLU A 502 12.60 4.37 13.94
N VAL A 503 13.58 4.70 13.10
CA VAL A 503 13.67 6.04 12.54
C VAL A 503 12.58 6.13 11.49
N GLU A 504 11.53 6.87 11.80
CA GLU A 504 10.56 7.26 10.78
C GLU A 504 11.32 8.07 9.72
N ASN A 505 11.55 7.46 8.57
CA ASN A 505 12.10 8.14 7.40
C ASN A 505 11.12 9.25 7.00
N SER A 506 11.39 10.46 7.49
CA SER A 506 10.62 11.65 7.13
C SER A 506 10.76 11.87 5.63
N ILE A 507 9.60 11.95 4.98
CA ILE A 507 9.53 12.23 3.56
C ILE A 507 9.67 13.73 3.40
N PHE A 508 10.60 14.17 2.55
CA PHE A 508 10.73 15.57 2.18
C PHE A 508 10.37 15.68 0.70
N PHE A 509 9.52 16.66 0.36
CA PHE A 509 9.25 17.03 -1.02
C PHE A 509 9.97 18.34 -1.32
N LYS A 510 10.55 18.45 -2.51
CA LYS A 510 11.19 19.68 -2.96
C LYS A 510 10.83 19.96 -4.42
N PHE A 511 10.17 21.08 -4.66
CA PHE A 511 9.96 21.60 -6.00
C PHE A 511 11.08 22.58 -6.36
N PRO A 512 11.54 22.61 -7.64
CA PRO A 512 12.52 23.58 -8.08
C PRO A 512 11.92 24.99 -8.15
N ASP A 513 12.70 26.00 -7.81
CA ASP A 513 12.24 27.39 -7.87
C ASP A 513 12.17 27.90 -9.32
N PRO A 514 11.07 28.57 -9.71
CA PRO A 514 10.90 29.06 -11.06
C PRO A 514 11.66 30.37 -11.33
N GLU A 515 11.91 30.63 -12.61
CA GLU A 515 12.40 31.93 -13.07
C GLU A 515 11.32 33.01 -12.89
N LYS A 516 11.75 34.26 -12.65
CA LYS A 516 10.81 35.37 -12.52
C LYS A 516 10.26 35.80 -13.89
N LEU A 517 8.93 35.92 -13.98
CA LEU A 517 8.21 36.41 -15.16
C LEU A 517 7.70 37.84 -14.91
N GLY A 518 7.65 38.64 -15.97
CA GLY A 518 7.06 39.99 -15.92
C GLY A 518 5.53 39.94 -16.06
N PRO A 519 4.78 40.82 -15.39
CA PRO A 519 3.33 40.91 -15.57
C PRO A 519 2.95 41.49 -16.95
N PRO A 520 1.77 41.16 -17.50
CA PRO A 520 0.74 40.25 -16.98
C PRO A 520 1.12 38.77 -17.18
N ILE A 521 0.87 37.94 -16.16
CA ILE A 521 1.27 36.53 -16.16
C ILE A 521 0.13 35.65 -16.71
N LEU A 522 -1.02 35.68 -16.05
CA LEU A 522 -2.20 34.94 -16.46
C LEU A 522 -3.45 35.74 -16.07
N GLN A 523 -4.29 36.07 -17.05
CA GLN A 523 -5.51 36.84 -16.85
C GLN A 523 -6.64 36.23 -17.67
N MET A 524 -7.79 36.00 -17.03
CA MET A 524 -9.03 35.57 -17.66
C MET A 524 -10.05 36.70 -17.56
N THR A 525 -10.62 37.10 -18.70
CA THR A 525 -11.63 38.16 -18.76
C THR A 525 -12.87 37.65 -19.45
N ASP A 526 -14.00 37.72 -18.74
CA ASP A 526 -15.34 37.36 -19.20
C ASP A 526 -15.42 35.97 -19.86
N CYS A 527 -14.69 35.00 -19.30
CA CYS A 527 -14.58 33.68 -19.91
C CYS A 527 -15.82 32.83 -19.63
N THR A 528 -16.46 32.32 -20.69
CA THR A 528 -17.61 31.40 -20.64
C THR A 528 -17.30 30.13 -21.42
N PHE A 529 -17.70 28.99 -20.88
CA PHE A 529 -17.45 27.68 -21.46
C PHE A 529 -18.54 26.65 -21.11
N GLY A 530 -18.94 25.86 -22.11
CA GLY A 530 -19.73 24.63 -21.96
C GLY A 530 -19.24 23.55 -22.92
N TYR A 531 -19.35 22.27 -22.54
CA TYR A 531 -19.02 21.15 -23.44
C TYR A 531 -20.02 21.04 -24.60
N THR A 532 -21.26 21.43 -24.36
CA THR A 532 -22.28 21.60 -25.40
C THR A 532 -22.67 23.07 -25.51
N PRO A 533 -23.00 23.57 -26.72
CA PRO A 533 -23.40 24.97 -26.92
C PRO A 533 -24.64 25.38 -26.11
N GLU A 534 -25.47 24.41 -25.75
CA GLU A 534 -26.75 24.60 -25.04
C GLU A 534 -26.58 24.62 -23.50
N LYS A 535 -25.47 24.10 -22.98
CA LYS A 535 -25.25 23.99 -21.53
C LYS A 535 -23.89 24.56 -21.14
N ASN A 536 -23.90 25.82 -20.76
CA ASN A 536 -22.76 26.48 -20.15
C ASN A 536 -22.51 25.88 -18.77
N ILE A 537 -21.25 25.56 -18.49
CA ILE A 537 -20.80 25.04 -17.20
C ILE A 537 -20.18 26.15 -16.38
N LEU A 538 -19.49 27.07 -17.05
CA LEU A 538 -18.83 28.21 -16.45
C LEU A 538 -19.20 29.46 -17.24
N GLU A 539 -19.59 30.53 -16.55
CA GLU A 539 -20.02 31.80 -17.12
C GLU A 539 -19.33 32.96 -16.41
N HIS A 540 -18.93 33.97 -17.20
CA HIS A 540 -18.42 35.25 -16.70
C HIS A 540 -17.26 35.11 -15.70
N ILE A 541 -16.26 34.28 -16.03
CA ILE A 541 -15.09 34.11 -15.16
C ILE A 541 -14.14 35.30 -15.31
N TYR A 542 -13.84 35.94 -14.18
CA TYR A 542 -12.80 36.95 -14.02
C TYR A 542 -11.76 36.43 -13.04
N LEU A 543 -10.53 36.21 -13.51
CA LEU A 543 -9.44 35.71 -12.69
C LEU A 543 -8.14 36.39 -13.10
N ASP A 544 -7.41 36.92 -12.14
CA ASP A 544 -6.07 37.48 -12.33
C ASP A 544 -5.10 36.76 -11.40
N MET A 545 -3.98 36.31 -11.95
CA MET A 545 -3.03 35.46 -11.24
C MET A 545 -1.60 35.95 -11.41
N GLN A 546 -0.92 36.08 -10.27
CA GLN A 546 0.47 36.50 -10.13
C GLN A 546 1.35 35.33 -9.66
N MET A 547 2.68 35.48 -9.73
CA MET A 547 3.63 34.42 -9.37
C MET A 547 3.57 34.03 -7.89
N ASP A 548 3.09 34.92 -7.02
CA ASP A 548 2.91 34.68 -5.59
C ASP A 548 1.48 34.24 -5.23
N SER A 549 0.57 34.17 -6.19
CA SER A 549 -0.82 33.78 -5.93
C SER A 549 -0.90 32.36 -5.37
N ARG A 550 -1.65 32.21 -4.28
CA ARG A 550 -1.94 30.94 -3.60
C ARG A 550 -3.45 30.76 -3.52
N ILE A 551 -4.02 30.13 -4.54
CA ILE A 551 -5.47 30.05 -4.75
C ILE A 551 -5.97 28.66 -4.40
N ALA A 552 -6.94 28.58 -3.48
CA ALA A 552 -7.76 27.41 -3.26
C ALA A 552 -9.09 27.55 -3.99
N VAL A 553 -9.49 26.51 -4.72
CA VAL A 553 -10.77 26.46 -5.44
C VAL A 553 -11.64 25.38 -4.80
N VAL A 554 -12.76 25.81 -4.24
CA VAL A 554 -13.72 24.95 -3.55
C VAL A 554 -15.08 24.99 -4.24
N GLY A 555 -15.87 23.95 -4.04
CA GLY A 555 -17.20 23.82 -4.61
C GLY A 555 -17.64 22.36 -4.75
N PRO A 556 -18.93 22.12 -4.97
CA PRO A 556 -19.49 20.78 -5.04
C PRO A 556 -18.93 19.99 -6.24
N ASN A 557 -19.01 18.67 -6.14
CA ASN A 557 -18.52 17.81 -7.20
C ASN A 557 -19.38 17.95 -8.48
N GLY A 558 -18.70 18.18 -9.60
CA GLY A 558 -19.36 18.49 -10.88
C GLY A 558 -19.66 19.97 -11.11
N ALA A 559 -19.25 20.89 -10.23
CA ALA A 559 -19.41 22.34 -10.42
C ALA A 559 -18.58 22.93 -11.58
N GLY A 560 -17.63 22.17 -12.14
CA GLY A 560 -16.74 22.64 -13.22
C GLY A 560 -15.31 22.96 -12.80
N LYS A 561 -14.88 22.61 -11.58
CA LYS A 561 -13.50 22.82 -11.06
C LYS A 561 -12.42 22.34 -12.04
N THR A 562 -12.44 21.07 -12.42
CA THR A 562 -11.49 20.49 -13.39
C THR A 562 -11.62 21.13 -14.78
N THR A 563 -12.82 21.53 -15.20
CA THR A 563 -13.02 22.26 -16.48
C THR A 563 -12.35 23.63 -16.44
N MET A 564 -12.45 24.34 -15.30
CA MET A 564 -11.76 25.62 -15.08
C MET A 564 -10.24 25.44 -15.13
N LEU A 565 -9.69 24.41 -14.49
CA LEU A 565 -8.25 24.13 -14.55
C LEU A 565 -7.77 23.84 -15.99
N LYS A 566 -8.60 23.16 -16.80
CA LYS A 566 -8.31 22.92 -18.22
C LYS A 566 -8.36 24.20 -19.07
N LEU A 567 -9.29 25.11 -18.78
CA LEU A 567 -9.32 26.44 -19.40
C LEU A 567 -8.08 27.25 -19.01
N LEU A 568 -7.69 27.21 -17.74
CA LEU A 568 -6.52 27.93 -17.23
C LEU A 568 -5.22 27.46 -17.90
N THR A 569 -5.03 26.15 -18.00
CA THR A 569 -3.87 25.52 -18.67
C THR A 569 -3.87 25.65 -20.18
N GLY A 570 -4.97 26.08 -20.81
CA GLY A 570 -5.09 26.18 -22.27
C GLY A 570 -5.37 24.87 -22.98
N LYS A 571 -5.78 23.81 -22.25
CA LYS A 571 -6.27 22.57 -22.85
C LYS A 571 -7.67 22.71 -23.45
N LEU A 572 -8.42 23.69 -22.97
CA LEU A 572 -9.73 24.08 -23.50
C LEU A 572 -9.68 25.56 -23.88
N GLU A 573 -10.33 25.89 -24.99
CA GLU A 573 -10.53 27.27 -25.40
C GLU A 573 -11.89 27.77 -24.90
N PRO A 574 -11.97 29.02 -24.41
CA PRO A 574 -13.24 29.60 -24.01
C PRO A 574 -14.16 29.81 -25.23
N GLN A 575 -15.47 29.64 -25.06
CA GLN A 575 -16.45 29.94 -26.10
C GLN A 575 -16.69 31.45 -26.24
N LYS A 576 -16.63 32.18 -25.12
CA LYS A 576 -16.66 33.65 -25.06
C LYS A 576 -15.62 34.13 -24.06
N GLY A 577 -15.14 35.36 -24.24
CA GLY A 577 -14.09 35.95 -23.40
C GLY A 577 -12.68 35.70 -23.91
N MET A 578 -11.68 36.14 -23.15
CA MET A 578 -10.27 36.04 -23.51
C MET A 578 -9.42 35.53 -22.34
N VAL A 579 -8.48 34.63 -22.62
CA VAL A 579 -7.45 34.19 -21.66
C VAL A 579 -6.08 34.64 -22.14
N HIS A 580 -5.49 35.59 -21.43
CA HIS A 580 -4.13 36.06 -21.65
C HIS A 580 -3.14 35.21 -20.83
N ARG A 581 -2.09 34.71 -21.48
CA ARG A 581 -1.01 33.93 -20.85
C ARG A 581 0.33 34.45 -21.31
N HIS A 582 1.27 34.64 -20.40
CA HIS A 582 2.64 35.01 -20.76
C HIS A 582 3.31 33.91 -21.59
N GLY A 583 4.00 34.23 -22.69
CA GLY A 583 4.49 33.23 -23.64
C GLY A 583 5.52 32.24 -23.11
N ARG A 584 6.25 32.60 -22.04
CA ARG A 584 7.21 31.71 -21.34
C ARG A 584 6.61 30.96 -20.13
N LEU A 585 5.31 31.12 -19.87
CA LEU A 585 4.63 30.52 -18.74
C LEU A 585 4.61 28.99 -18.89
N ARG A 586 4.92 28.29 -17.80
CA ARG A 586 4.91 26.81 -17.75
C ARG A 586 4.00 26.37 -16.62
N PHE A 587 3.03 25.54 -16.94
CA PHE A 587 2.13 24.92 -15.99
C PHE A 587 2.54 23.47 -15.76
N ALA A 588 2.52 23.04 -14.50
CA ALA A 588 2.50 21.63 -14.13
C ALA A 588 1.12 21.32 -13.55
N LEU A 589 0.38 20.43 -14.21
CA LEU A 589 -0.95 20.01 -13.80
C LEU A 589 -0.87 18.61 -13.18
N PHE A 590 -1.18 18.52 -11.89
CA PHE A 590 -1.54 17.26 -11.24
C PHE A 590 -3.06 17.11 -11.35
N SER A 591 -3.52 16.06 -12.03
CA SER A 591 -4.94 15.72 -12.11
C SER A 591 -5.21 14.36 -11.46
N GLN A 592 -6.44 14.09 -11.05
CA GLN A 592 -6.83 12.79 -10.50
C GLN A 592 -6.47 11.61 -11.43
N HIS A 593 -6.63 11.77 -12.75
CA HIS A 593 -6.23 10.77 -13.77
C HIS A 593 -4.76 10.84 -14.20
N HIS A 594 -3.92 11.64 -13.54
CA HIS A 594 -2.52 11.77 -13.92
C HIS A 594 -1.72 10.51 -13.56
N VAL A 595 -2.16 9.79 -12.52
CA VAL A 595 -1.64 8.48 -12.17
C VAL A 595 -1.93 7.45 -13.26
N ASP A 596 -3.10 7.54 -13.91
CA ASP A 596 -3.49 6.64 -15.02
C ASP A 596 -2.73 6.93 -16.32
N GLN A 597 -2.11 8.12 -16.44
CA GLN A 597 -1.26 8.47 -17.59
C GLN A 597 0.16 7.89 -17.48
N LEU A 598 0.53 7.34 -16.33
CA LEU A 598 1.82 6.67 -16.16
C LEU A 598 1.81 5.36 -16.93
N ASP A 599 2.83 5.13 -17.76
CA ASP A 599 2.99 3.88 -18.49
C ASP A 599 3.32 2.76 -17.48
N VAL A 600 2.36 1.87 -17.30
CA VAL A 600 2.34 0.89 -16.21
C VAL A 600 3.42 -0.19 -16.39
N ASN A 601 3.88 -0.41 -17.62
CA ASN A 601 4.79 -1.49 -17.97
C ASN A 601 6.28 -1.12 -17.85
N VAL A 602 6.61 0.16 -17.65
CA VAL A 602 7.99 0.65 -17.53
C VAL A 602 8.35 0.94 -16.08
N THR A 603 9.65 1.06 -15.80
CA THR A 603 10.12 1.50 -14.48
C THR A 603 9.97 3.03 -14.32
N SER A 604 10.00 3.51 -13.07
CA SER A 604 9.86 4.95 -12.79
C SER A 604 10.99 5.79 -13.42
N VAL A 605 12.22 5.27 -13.40
CA VAL A 605 13.39 5.93 -13.99
C VAL A 605 13.29 5.95 -15.52
N GLU A 606 12.95 4.82 -16.14
CA GLU A 606 12.78 4.73 -17.60
C GLU A 606 11.66 5.66 -18.10
N PHE A 607 10.55 5.76 -17.35
CA PHE A 607 9.46 6.68 -17.67
C PHE A 607 9.93 8.13 -17.70
N MET A 608 10.70 8.57 -16.70
CA MET A 608 11.27 9.91 -16.64
C MET A 608 12.27 10.15 -17.78
N ALA A 609 13.13 9.17 -18.06
CA ALA A 609 14.12 9.24 -19.14
C ALA A 609 13.48 9.32 -20.53
N LYS A 610 12.37 8.61 -20.76
CA LYS A 610 11.61 8.62 -22.02
C LYS A 610 10.92 9.96 -22.28
N ASN A 611 10.34 10.56 -21.24
CA ASN A 611 9.57 11.80 -21.36
C ASN A 611 10.44 13.07 -21.30
N TRP A 612 11.57 13.05 -20.58
CA TRP A 612 12.47 14.18 -20.42
C TRP A 612 13.92 13.81 -20.69
N PRO A 613 14.28 13.35 -21.92
CA PRO A 613 15.62 12.88 -22.22
C PRO A 613 16.68 13.96 -21.99
N GLY A 614 17.89 13.55 -21.58
CA GLY A 614 19.05 14.44 -21.42
C GLY A 614 19.66 14.50 -20.02
N LYS A 615 19.07 13.82 -19.03
CA LYS A 615 19.64 13.65 -17.67
C LYS A 615 20.16 12.23 -17.47
N SER A 616 21.08 12.07 -16.52
CA SER A 616 21.61 10.74 -16.15
C SER A 616 20.64 9.97 -15.26
N ASP A 617 20.77 8.64 -15.23
CA ASP A 617 19.99 7.77 -14.34
C ASP A 617 20.14 8.15 -12.86
N GLU A 618 21.32 8.62 -12.45
CA GLU A 618 21.57 9.07 -11.08
C GLU A 618 20.76 10.32 -10.75
N GLU A 619 20.63 11.27 -11.69
CA GLU A 619 19.83 12.48 -11.51
C GLU A 619 18.34 12.17 -11.39
N TYR A 620 17.81 11.24 -12.19
CA TYR A 620 16.43 10.79 -12.04
C TYR A 620 16.21 10.09 -10.71
N ARG A 621 17.14 9.26 -10.26
CA ARG A 621 17.07 8.61 -8.93
C ARG A 621 17.14 9.64 -7.81
N ARG A 622 17.97 10.67 -7.93
CA ARG A 622 18.04 11.77 -6.96
C ARG A 622 16.73 12.55 -6.91
N GLN A 623 16.13 12.82 -8.06
CA GLN A 623 14.82 13.47 -8.16
C GLN A 623 13.72 12.59 -7.53
N LEU A 624 13.69 11.29 -7.81
CA LEU A 624 12.75 10.37 -7.15
C LEU A 624 12.98 10.32 -5.63
N GLY A 625 14.25 10.33 -5.20
CA GLY A 625 14.65 10.38 -3.81
C GLY A 625 14.15 11.62 -3.09
N SER A 626 14.16 12.79 -3.75
CA SER A 626 13.61 14.05 -3.20
C SER A 626 12.07 14.08 -3.13
N PHE A 627 11.39 13.01 -3.53
CA PHE A 627 9.96 12.80 -3.30
C PHE A 627 9.69 11.51 -2.49
N GLY A 628 10.71 10.99 -1.79
CA GLY A 628 10.58 9.83 -0.91
C GLY A 628 10.49 8.48 -1.61
N ILE A 629 10.89 8.38 -2.88
CA ILE A 629 11.07 7.12 -3.60
C ILE A 629 12.57 6.79 -3.59
N THR A 630 12.99 5.94 -2.66
CA THR A 630 14.41 5.57 -2.46
C THR A 630 14.68 4.10 -2.76
N GLY A 631 15.95 3.77 -3.00
CA GLY A 631 16.42 2.39 -3.18
C GLY A 631 15.81 1.68 -4.39
N MET A 632 15.43 0.41 -4.20
CA MET A 632 14.92 -0.45 -5.29
C MET A 632 13.53 -0.05 -5.81
N VAL A 633 12.76 0.76 -5.07
CA VAL A 633 11.40 1.16 -5.46
C VAL A 633 11.41 1.95 -6.77
N GLY A 634 12.44 2.75 -7.02
CA GLY A 634 12.58 3.49 -8.28
C GLY A 634 12.84 2.60 -9.51
N LEU A 635 13.35 1.38 -9.28
CA LEU A 635 13.64 0.38 -10.32
C LEU A 635 12.50 -0.62 -10.52
N GLN A 636 11.46 -0.57 -9.69
CA GLN A 636 10.28 -1.38 -9.88
C GLN A 636 9.41 -0.83 -11.00
N GLN A 637 8.65 -1.72 -11.63
CA GLN A 637 7.64 -1.34 -12.61
C GLN A 637 6.55 -0.52 -11.94
N ILE A 638 6.04 0.48 -12.65
CA ILE A 638 4.99 1.35 -12.13
C ILE A 638 3.72 0.53 -11.78
N ALA A 639 3.46 -0.58 -12.47
CA ALA A 639 2.41 -1.55 -12.16
C ALA A 639 2.35 -1.96 -10.68
N THR A 640 3.52 -2.28 -10.11
CA THR A 640 3.63 -2.87 -8.77
C THR A 640 3.62 -1.82 -7.66
N LEU A 641 3.76 -0.54 -8.01
CA LEU A 641 3.75 0.55 -7.04
C LEU A 641 2.34 0.75 -6.44
N SER A 642 2.29 1.04 -5.15
CA SER A 642 1.05 1.46 -4.49
C SER A 642 0.57 2.81 -5.03
N GLY A 643 -0.73 3.11 -4.87
CA GLY A 643 -1.31 4.40 -5.32
C GLY A 643 -0.53 5.62 -4.80
N GLY A 644 -0.17 5.63 -3.52
CA GLY A 644 0.64 6.72 -2.94
C GLY A 644 2.05 6.81 -3.52
N GLN A 645 2.69 5.68 -3.83
CA GLN A 645 3.99 5.69 -4.52
C GLN A 645 3.87 6.22 -5.94
N LYS A 646 2.81 5.84 -6.68
CA LYS A 646 2.52 6.38 -8.01
C LYS A 646 2.29 7.90 -7.97
N SER A 647 1.54 8.40 -6.99
CA SER A 647 1.36 9.85 -6.78
C SER A 647 2.69 10.55 -6.52
N ARG A 648 3.60 9.97 -5.71
CA ARG A 648 4.95 10.52 -5.47
C ARG A 648 5.79 10.57 -6.75
N VAL A 649 5.77 9.52 -7.57
CA VAL A 649 6.44 9.50 -8.88
C VAL A 649 5.87 10.59 -9.79
N ALA A 650 4.54 10.78 -9.80
CA ALA A 650 3.91 11.87 -10.54
C ALA A 650 4.38 13.25 -10.04
N PHE A 651 4.44 13.50 -8.73
CA PHE A 651 5.00 14.75 -8.20
C PHE A 651 6.48 14.96 -8.59
N ALA A 652 7.27 13.89 -8.59
CA ALA A 652 8.66 13.95 -9.04
C ALA A 652 8.76 14.36 -10.53
N CYS A 653 7.87 13.83 -11.37
CA CYS A 653 7.74 14.20 -12.78
C CYS A 653 7.32 15.66 -12.98
N LEU A 654 6.40 16.17 -12.16
CA LEU A 654 6.01 17.58 -12.19
C LEU A 654 7.18 18.50 -11.82
N GLY A 655 8.00 18.08 -10.85
CA GLY A 655 9.23 18.78 -10.50
C GLY A 655 10.21 18.89 -11.68
N LEU A 656 10.31 17.88 -12.56
CA LEU A 656 11.22 17.93 -13.72
C LEU A 656 10.85 19.02 -14.74
N GLN A 657 9.59 19.45 -14.79
CA GLN A 657 9.10 20.43 -15.77
C GLN A 657 9.52 21.87 -15.44
N ASN A 658 10.13 22.10 -14.26
CA ASN A 658 10.45 23.44 -13.74
C ASN A 658 9.26 24.41 -13.91
N PRO A 659 8.08 24.11 -13.34
CA PRO A 659 6.87 24.87 -13.57
C PRO A 659 6.89 26.22 -12.87
N HIS A 660 6.27 27.22 -13.50
CA HIS A 660 6.01 28.52 -12.88
C HIS A 660 4.73 28.49 -12.04
N PHE A 661 3.74 27.71 -12.48
CA PHE A 661 2.50 27.46 -11.74
C PHE A 661 2.29 25.97 -11.52
N LEU A 662 2.01 25.60 -10.27
CA LEU A 662 1.56 24.28 -9.87
C LEU A 662 0.04 24.30 -9.76
N ILE A 663 -0.62 23.44 -10.53
CA ILE A 663 -2.07 23.27 -10.48
C ILE A 663 -2.33 21.85 -9.99
N LEU A 664 -2.98 21.75 -8.84
CA LEU A 664 -3.18 20.49 -8.14
C LEU A 664 -4.68 20.22 -7.98
N ASP A 665 -5.19 19.22 -8.70
CA ASP A 665 -6.57 18.75 -8.60
C ASP A 665 -6.63 17.53 -7.66
N GLU A 666 -7.16 17.73 -6.45
CA GLU A 666 -7.23 16.76 -5.34
C GLU A 666 -5.89 16.04 -5.05
N PRO A 667 -4.82 16.78 -4.71
CA PRO A 667 -3.47 16.21 -4.53
C PRO A 667 -3.34 15.31 -3.30
N THR A 668 -4.23 15.43 -2.33
CA THR A 668 -4.26 14.64 -1.09
C THR A 668 -4.77 13.22 -1.33
N ASN A 669 -5.43 12.97 -2.46
CA ASN A 669 -5.96 11.65 -2.78
C ASN A 669 -4.83 10.62 -2.88
N HIS A 670 -4.99 9.52 -2.14
CA HIS A 670 -4.03 8.40 -2.06
C HIS A 670 -2.67 8.74 -1.44
N LEU A 671 -2.48 9.94 -0.86
CA LEU A 671 -1.29 10.28 -0.07
C LEU A 671 -1.47 9.88 1.40
N ASP A 672 -0.39 9.45 2.04
CA ASP A 672 -0.34 9.23 3.48
C ASP A 672 -0.14 10.56 4.22
N MET A 673 -0.49 10.57 5.51
CA MET A 673 -0.40 11.75 6.38
C MET A 673 0.98 12.42 6.36
N ASP A 674 2.05 11.63 6.27
CA ASP A 674 3.43 12.14 6.22
C ASP A 674 3.74 12.80 4.87
N SER A 675 3.26 12.24 3.75
CA SER A 675 3.43 12.86 2.43
C SER A 675 2.60 14.13 2.28
N ILE A 676 1.42 14.22 2.92
CA ILE A 676 0.62 15.45 2.94
C ILE A 676 1.36 16.56 3.68
N ASP A 677 1.95 16.27 4.85
CA ASP A 677 2.77 17.25 5.58
C ASP A 677 4.03 17.64 4.77
N ALA A 678 4.66 16.69 4.08
CA ALA A 678 5.80 16.95 3.18
C ALA A 678 5.42 17.86 2.01
N LEU A 679 4.29 17.57 1.34
CA LEU A 679 3.75 18.37 0.24
C LEU A 679 3.39 19.77 0.71
N THR A 680 2.73 19.89 1.87
CA THR A 680 2.38 21.16 2.49
C THR A 680 3.63 22.02 2.71
N SER A 681 4.69 21.42 3.24
CA SER A 681 5.96 22.11 3.49
C SER A 681 6.64 22.53 2.20
N ALA A 682 6.61 21.68 1.16
CA ALA A 682 7.19 21.97 -0.14
C ALA A 682 6.46 23.12 -0.86
N LEU A 683 5.13 23.13 -0.83
CA LEU A 683 4.32 24.18 -1.47
C LEU A 683 4.44 25.53 -0.77
N LYS A 684 4.69 25.54 0.53
CA LYS A 684 5.03 26.76 1.28
C LYS A 684 6.37 27.36 0.85
N GLN A 685 7.36 26.51 0.57
CA GLN A 685 8.71 26.96 0.19
C GLN A 685 8.79 27.36 -1.29
N PHE A 686 7.97 26.76 -2.15
CA PHE A 686 7.93 27.02 -3.59
C PHE A 686 7.67 28.50 -3.89
N GLN A 687 8.47 29.09 -4.79
CA GLN A 687 8.39 30.53 -5.14
C GLN A 687 7.51 30.85 -6.36
N GLY A 688 6.87 29.85 -6.98
CA GLY A 688 5.91 30.03 -8.08
C GLY A 688 4.46 30.10 -7.61
N GLY A 689 3.52 30.26 -8.54
CA GLY A 689 2.09 30.34 -8.24
C GLY A 689 1.49 28.96 -7.98
N VAL A 690 0.51 28.86 -7.08
CA VAL A 690 -0.12 27.58 -6.73
C VAL A 690 -1.64 27.71 -6.81
N VAL A 691 -2.27 26.77 -7.52
CA VAL A 691 -3.72 26.58 -7.57
C VAL A 691 -4.04 25.20 -7.05
N ILE A 692 -4.84 25.11 -6.00
CA ILE A 692 -5.24 23.85 -5.39
C ILE A 692 -6.75 23.72 -5.47
N VAL A 693 -7.22 22.60 -6.01
CA VAL A 693 -8.58 22.09 -5.76
C VAL A 693 -8.41 21.00 -4.71
N SER A 694 -8.98 21.19 -3.52
CA SER A 694 -8.96 20.16 -2.49
C SER A 694 -10.16 20.30 -1.57
N HIS A 695 -10.47 19.22 -0.86
CA HIS A 695 -11.44 19.20 0.23
C HIS A 695 -10.79 19.21 1.62
N ASP A 696 -9.45 19.12 1.71
CA ASP A 696 -8.72 19.13 2.98
C ASP A 696 -8.55 20.57 3.53
N GLU A 697 -9.23 20.84 4.64
CA GLU A 697 -9.23 22.14 5.32
C GLU A 697 -7.83 22.54 5.80
N ARG A 698 -7.10 21.63 6.44
CA ARG A 698 -5.77 21.91 6.98
C ARG A 698 -4.79 22.19 5.87
N PHE A 699 -4.85 21.43 4.78
CA PHE A 699 -4.00 21.61 3.61
C PHE A 699 -4.24 22.99 2.98
N ILE A 700 -5.50 23.35 2.75
CA ILE A 700 -5.89 24.65 2.18
C ILE A 700 -5.44 25.79 3.11
N LYS A 701 -5.77 25.73 4.40
CA LYS A 701 -5.44 26.78 5.38
C LYS A 701 -3.93 27.00 5.51
N SER A 702 -3.15 25.94 5.33
CA SER A 702 -1.70 25.99 5.48
C SER A 702 -1.01 26.60 4.25
N VAL A 703 -1.52 26.35 3.04
CA VAL A 703 -0.85 26.73 1.77
C VAL A 703 -1.49 27.94 1.08
N CYS A 704 -2.81 28.07 1.15
CA CYS A 704 -3.58 29.03 0.35
C CYS A 704 -3.87 30.32 1.11
N THR A 705 -3.81 31.45 0.39
CA THR A 705 -4.16 32.78 0.92
C THR A 705 -5.51 33.26 0.41
N GLU A 706 -5.93 32.79 -0.77
CA GLU A 706 -7.20 33.15 -1.38
C GLU A 706 -8.09 31.93 -1.56
N LEU A 707 -9.38 32.09 -1.27
CA LEU A 707 -10.40 31.08 -1.48
C LEU A 707 -11.37 31.52 -2.58
N TRP A 708 -11.59 30.66 -3.56
CA TRP A 708 -12.48 30.88 -4.69
C TRP A 708 -13.53 29.79 -4.74
N VAL A 709 -14.80 30.18 -4.76
CA VAL A 709 -15.95 29.27 -4.73
C VAL A 709 -16.51 29.14 -6.14
N CYS A 710 -16.61 27.89 -6.60
CA CYS A 710 -17.20 27.51 -7.88
C CYS A 710 -18.63 27.00 -7.64
N GLU A 711 -19.62 27.87 -7.80
CA GLU A 711 -21.04 27.57 -7.56
C GLU A 711 -21.93 28.21 -8.63
N GLY A 712 -22.99 27.50 -9.04
CA GLY A 712 -24.00 28.01 -9.98
C GLY A 712 -23.45 28.42 -11.35
N GLY A 713 -22.33 27.81 -11.77
CA GLY A 713 -21.64 28.16 -13.01
C GLY A 713 -20.80 29.44 -12.95
N SER A 714 -20.61 30.03 -11.78
CA SER A 714 -19.75 31.20 -11.58
C SER A 714 -18.57 30.88 -10.67
N LEU A 715 -17.44 31.58 -10.86
CA LEU A 715 -16.28 31.54 -9.99
C LEU A 715 -16.18 32.87 -9.24
N LYS A 716 -16.34 32.85 -7.91
CA LYS A 716 -16.34 34.05 -7.07
C LYS A 716 -15.28 33.95 -5.98
N LYS A 717 -14.56 35.04 -5.74
CA LYS A 717 -13.66 35.15 -4.59
C LYS A 717 -14.48 35.21 -3.31
N PHE A 718 -14.20 34.31 -2.38
CA PHE A 718 -14.82 34.31 -1.05
C PHE A 718 -14.23 35.46 -0.22
N GLN A 719 -15.09 36.24 0.45
CA GLN A 719 -14.66 37.40 1.22
C GLN A 719 -14.33 37.10 2.69
N GLY A 720 -14.54 35.86 3.16
CA GLY A 720 -14.21 35.45 4.52
C GLY A 720 -12.74 35.08 4.74
N GLU A 721 -12.30 35.06 6.00
CA GLU A 721 -10.91 34.78 6.43
C GLU A 721 -10.60 33.28 6.56
N GLY A 722 -11.11 32.47 5.63
CA GLY A 722 -10.67 31.10 5.42
C GLY A 722 -11.77 30.05 5.27
N ILE A 723 -11.35 28.80 5.31
CA ILE A 723 -12.20 27.63 5.02
C ILE A 723 -13.21 27.31 6.14
N LYS A 724 -12.96 27.74 7.39
CA LYS A 724 -13.89 27.57 8.52
C LYS A 724 -15.17 28.37 8.34
N GLU A 725 -15.03 29.65 8.00
CA GLU A 725 -16.18 30.50 7.68
C GLU A 725 -16.92 29.99 6.44
N TYR A 726 -16.20 29.37 5.48
CA TYR A 726 -16.84 28.69 4.36
C TYR A 726 -17.63 27.45 4.82
N LYS A 727 -17.12 26.62 5.75
CA LYS A 727 -17.90 25.51 6.33
C LYS A 727 -19.17 26.00 7.01
N GLU A 728 -19.07 27.04 7.82
CA GLU A 728 -20.22 27.66 8.49
C GLU A 728 -21.23 28.19 7.48
N TYR A 729 -20.77 28.89 6.45
CA TYR A 729 -21.61 29.36 5.35
C TYR A 729 -22.34 28.23 4.62
N VAL A 730 -21.65 27.11 4.38
CA VAL A 730 -22.24 25.91 3.75
C VAL A 730 -23.30 25.28 4.67
N LEU A 731 -23.01 25.17 5.97
CA LEU A 731 -23.93 24.64 6.98
C LEU A 731 -25.19 25.51 7.12
N GLU A 732 -25.05 26.84 7.15
CA GLU A 732 -26.16 27.79 7.24
C GLU A 732 -27.05 27.77 5.99
N LYS A 733 -26.46 27.54 4.81
CA LYS A 733 -27.21 27.44 3.55
C LYS A 733 -28.05 26.16 3.43
N GLY A 734 -27.86 25.17 4.30
CA GLY A 734 -28.62 23.93 4.28
C GLY A 734 -28.54 23.21 2.93
N MET A 735 -27.34 23.14 2.34
CA MET A 735 -27.06 22.34 1.15
C MET A 735 -26.67 20.90 1.50
#